data_AF-A0A8H6SHI9-F1
#
_entry.id   AF-A0A8H6SHI9-F1
#
_cell.length_a   1.000
_cell.length_b   1.000
_cell.length_c   1.000
_cell.angle_alpha   90.00
_cell.angle_beta   90.00
_cell.angle_gamma   90.00
#
_symmetry.space_group_name_H-M   'P 1'
#
loop_
_entity.id
_entity.type
_entity.pdbx_description
1 polymer ?
#
loop_
_entity_poly.entity_id
_entity_poly.type
_entity_poly.pdbx_seq_one_letter_code
_entity_poly.pdbx_strand_id
1 'polypeptide(L)'
;MMASTSTLPEPAAEDAIPQRHPQYYISDGNTVLRVENTLFKVHRSMLVKDKSAFDAMFSLESFTHDTTQSGNSAAPQEGDSDENPIVLLDKADEFSALMWSLYSLPAEIAVSMGMQANDTQLIHLARIAHKYQFRSTEAWALAALTTFHSNSTGTPNVQNLIEITELASLCEYKALISAVVIKWKRLLAEGRAVASAIDVAERLNLRQLLGHAYYSMMLKGREVWDSDPQLQRHQRIRLLSGHYNLLKICEELPDFPPRLNHDSTCIRKGRCRSAFAALWKTILTTKDGNAGIAGQVTRIQSVDLVKKVMLAESIVKALAEGSIPAIDLSEHGEIHGKCMPNAVQATQDKVKEDGEIPDVSSHPRDLEKTIMSLLKVDGTKIVNEAGEEVILRGAGLGGWMNMENFITGYPGCEFQIREALATSIGLEKSDFFFDKFLDYFFMDADAKFFSTLGLNCIRLPFNYHHFEADDMNPRVLKESGFKHLDRVIELCAAHNIYTILDLHTVPGGQNTGWHSDHGGHLANFWKHKDFQDRTVWLWEQLAAHYKGNKWIAGYNPLNEPTDPSHSRFLAFYQRVFKVIRAADPEHIIFFDGNTWAQDFSAFGEVYKEWDNTAYSIHDYSPFGFPAAHEPYVGAPEQRARMQRTYEAKRAWLDERGLCVWNGEWGPVYARKQYEGERTDEINKVRFKVLEDQLDMYSKDRLSWSIWLYKDIGFQGMVYVSQSTPYMKLFADFLAKKHRLATDSWGADDTHVRAVYAPLIEHIKTEVPEKYWDIYPHPAYRLGDRAALLARNILVSEFLVREWADHFVGKTEKELDEIAASFRFEVCEKRDELNRVLMENASASAAAR
;
A
#
# COMPACT_ATOMS: atom_id res chain seq x y z
N MET A 1 -48.98 4.70 -0.54
CA MET A 1 -49.92 5.85 -0.56
C MET A 1 -49.37 6.91 0.36
N MET A 2 -49.41 8.16 -0.12
CA MET A 2 -48.90 9.41 0.46
C MET A 2 -47.37 9.57 0.47
N ALA A 3 -46.94 10.41 -0.47
CA ALA A 3 -45.59 10.83 -0.75
C ALA A 3 -45.07 11.79 0.33
N SER A 4 -43.83 11.59 0.77
CA SER A 4 -43.00 12.64 1.36
C SER A 4 -41.86 12.90 0.38
N THR A 5 -42.09 13.87 -0.50
CA THR A 5 -41.08 14.44 -1.38
C THR A 5 -40.07 15.18 -0.51
N SER A 6 -38.86 14.62 -0.40
CA SER A 6 -37.67 15.35 0.02
C SER A 6 -37.46 16.49 -0.98
N THR A 7 -37.77 17.70 -0.53
CA THR A 7 -37.42 18.94 -1.20
C THR A 7 -35.90 19.04 -1.26
N LEU A 8 -35.39 19.23 -2.47
CA LEU A 8 -34.06 19.79 -2.74
C LEU A 8 -33.84 21.03 -1.85
N PRO A 9 -32.60 21.33 -1.42
CA PRO A 9 -32.33 22.59 -0.75
C PRO A 9 -32.77 23.74 -1.65
N GLU A 10 -33.54 24.67 -1.09
CA GLU A 10 -33.93 25.92 -1.76
C GLU A 10 -32.68 26.60 -2.36
N PRO A 11 -32.76 27.19 -3.57
CA PRO A 11 -31.70 28.05 -4.06
C PRO A 11 -31.58 29.23 -3.10
N ALA A 12 -30.39 29.40 -2.51
CA ALA A 12 -30.06 30.55 -1.70
C ALA A 12 -30.32 31.83 -2.51
N ALA A 13 -30.98 32.79 -1.87
CA ALA A 13 -31.45 34.04 -2.44
C ALA A 13 -30.46 34.71 -3.41
N GLU A 14 -30.78 34.69 -4.70
CA GLU A 14 -30.00 35.33 -5.77
C GLU A 14 -30.23 36.86 -5.87
N ASP A 15 -31.00 37.47 -4.94
CA ASP A 15 -31.35 38.90 -4.98
C ASP A 15 -31.02 39.70 -3.69
N ALA A 16 -30.18 39.15 -2.79
CA ALA A 16 -29.68 39.95 -1.66
C ALA A 16 -28.52 40.85 -2.13
N ILE A 17 -28.71 42.17 -2.06
CA ILE A 17 -27.62 43.13 -2.29
C ILE A 17 -26.52 42.84 -1.26
N PRO A 18 -25.28 42.53 -1.70
CA PRO A 18 -24.18 42.25 -0.79
C PRO A 18 -23.93 43.41 0.19
N GLN A 19 -23.73 43.09 1.47
CA GLN A 19 -23.49 44.10 2.50
C GLN A 19 -21.99 44.38 2.65
N ARG A 20 -21.62 45.64 2.86
CA ARG A 20 -20.22 46.02 3.10
C ARG A 20 -19.79 45.57 4.50
N HIS A 21 -18.65 44.90 4.62
CA HIS A 21 -18.12 44.48 5.92
C HIS A 21 -17.83 45.73 6.79
N PRO A 22 -18.31 45.78 8.04
CA PRO A 22 -18.25 47.01 8.86
C PRO A 22 -16.83 47.51 9.15
N GLN A 23 -15.84 46.61 9.17
CA GLN A 23 -14.45 46.94 9.49
C GLN A 23 -13.47 46.79 8.31
N TYR A 24 -13.77 45.92 7.35
CA TYR A 24 -12.83 45.52 6.28
C TYR A 24 -13.35 45.91 4.90
N TYR A 25 -14.21 46.92 4.87
CA TYR A 25 -14.53 47.69 3.69
C TYR A 25 -13.80 49.03 3.79
N ILE A 26 -12.53 49.03 3.40
CA ILE A 26 -11.58 50.13 3.62
C ILE A 26 -11.70 51.12 2.46
N SER A 27 -11.85 52.41 2.78
CA SER A 27 -12.14 53.46 1.77
C SER A 27 -11.07 53.56 0.68
N ASP A 28 -9.79 53.42 1.05
CA ASP A 28 -8.61 53.48 0.17
C ASP A 28 -8.17 52.12 -0.37
N GLY A 29 -8.88 51.04 -0.06
CA GLY A 29 -8.63 49.72 -0.64
C GLY A 29 -8.72 49.74 -2.17
N ASN A 30 -7.89 48.94 -2.83
CA ASN A 30 -7.79 48.89 -4.30
C ASN A 30 -8.32 47.57 -4.89
N THR A 31 -9.01 46.75 -4.11
CA THR A 31 -9.70 45.53 -4.59
C THR A 31 -10.91 45.20 -3.74
N VAL A 32 -12.00 44.83 -4.40
CA VAL A 32 -13.26 44.40 -3.82
C VAL A 32 -13.41 42.89 -3.98
N LEU A 33 -13.59 42.19 -2.86
CA LEU A 33 -13.86 40.75 -2.83
C LEU A 33 -15.24 40.50 -2.24
N ARG A 34 -15.98 39.56 -2.80
CA ARG A 34 -17.26 39.09 -2.28
C ARG A 34 -17.06 37.70 -1.68
N VAL A 35 -17.39 37.56 -0.40
CA VAL A 35 -17.41 36.29 0.33
C VAL A 35 -18.83 36.12 0.88
N GLU A 36 -19.53 35.06 0.46
CA GLU A 36 -20.97 34.89 0.72
C GLU A 36 -21.78 36.15 0.32
N ASN A 37 -22.48 36.76 1.27
CA ASN A 37 -23.24 38.00 1.08
C ASN A 37 -22.52 39.25 1.58
N THR A 38 -21.19 39.19 1.78
CA THR A 38 -20.40 40.26 2.36
C THR A 38 -19.31 40.75 1.39
N LEU A 39 -19.22 42.07 1.21
CA LEU A 39 -18.16 42.74 0.44
C LEU A 39 -17.03 43.20 1.35
N PHE A 40 -15.80 42.86 0.95
CA PHE A 40 -14.55 43.29 1.54
C PHE A 40 -13.85 44.20 0.55
N LYS A 41 -13.43 45.40 0.98
CA LYS A 41 -12.63 46.32 0.17
C LYS A 41 -11.27 46.48 0.84
N VAL A 42 -10.24 45.89 0.26
CA VAL A 42 -8.93 45.72 0.90
C VAL A 42 -7.79 46.04 -0.07
N HIS A 43 -6.56 46.02 0.43
CA HIS A 43 -5.37 46.34 -0.35
C HIS A 43 -4.78 45.05 -0.95
N ARG A 44 -4.60 44.97 -2.29
CA ARG A 44 -3.92 43.83 -2.95
C ARG A 44 -2.58 43.51 -2.29
N SER A 45 -1.83 44.55 -1.90
CA SER A 45 -0.53 44.43 -1.23
C SER A 45 -0.58 43.68 0.12
N MET A 46 -1.75 43.63 0.78
CA MET A 46 -1.94 42.83 1.99
C MET A 46 -2.23 41.37 1.67
N LEU A 47 -3.00 41.12 0.61
CA LEU A 47 -3.35 39.77 0.18
C LEU A 47 -2.18 39.02 -0.43
N VAL A 48 -1.25 39.69 -1.13
CA VAL A 48 -0.06 39.06 -1.72
C VAL A 48 1.10 38.84 -0.73
N LYS A 49 0.93 39.24 0.54
CA LYS A 49 1.94 38.96 1.57
C LYS A 49 2.19 37.46 1.67
N ASP A 50 3.40 37.11 2.09
CA ASP A 50 3.79 35.71 2.30
C ASP A 50 3.75 34.83 1.03
N LYS A 51 3.76 35.45 -0.16
CA LYS A 51 3.58 34.77 -1.46
C LYS A 51 2.33 33.87 -1.47
N SER A 52 1.23 34.40 -0.95
CA SER A 52 -0.06 33.70 -0.91
C SER A 52 -0.54 33.33 -2.32
N ALA A 53 -1.56 32.49 -2.40
CA ALA A 53 -2.23 32.16 -3.66
C ALA A 53 -2.80 33.39 -4.40
N PHE A 54 -3.07 34.49 -3.68
CA PHE A 54 -3.51 35.75 -4.28
C PHE A 54 -2.41 36.42 -5.14
N ASP A 55 -1.13 36.19 -4.83
CA ASP A 55 0.01 36.69 -5.62
C ASP A 55 0.00 36.13 -7.04
N ALA A 56 -0.22 34.82 -7.17
CA ALA A 56 -0.37 34.14 -8.47
C ALA A 56 -1.65 34.60 -9.19
N MET A 57 -2.77 34.72 -8.46
CA MET A 57 -4.06 35.16 -8.99
C MET A 57 -3.97 36.54 -9.64
N PHE A 58 -3.39 37.53 -8.96
CA PHE A 58 -3.22 38.88 -9.52
C PHE A 58 -2.13 38.96 -10.60
N SER A 59 -1.14 38.05 -10.57
CA SER A 59 -0.11 37.98 -11.61
C SER A 59 -0.66 37.47 -12.94
N LEU A 60 -1.62 36.53 -12.94
CA LEU A 60 -2.27 36.03 -14.15
C LEU A 60 -3.09 37.10 -14.87
N GLU A 61 -3.74 38.01 -14.13
CA GLU A 61 -4.43 39.19 -14.69
C GLU A 61 -3.48 40.16 -15.39
N SER A 62 -2.20 40.17 -15.00
CA SER A 62 -1.19 41.06 -15.59
C SER A 62 -0.82 40.62 -17.02
N PHE A 63 -0.86 39.31 -17.30
CA PHE A 63 -0.45 38.73 -18.59
C PHE A 63 -1.51 38.84 -19.68
N THR A 64 -2.80 38.94 -19.33
CA THR A 64 -3.88 39.11 -20.32
C THR A 64 -3.88 40.50 -20.98
N HIS A 65 -3.21 41.48 -20.36
CA HIS A 65 -3.14 42.86 -20.84
C HIS A 65 -2.00 43.17 -21.82
N ASP A 66 -0.93 42.37 -21.87
CA ASP A 66 0.20 42.64 -22.78
C ASP A 66 -0.03 42.20 -24.24
N THR A 67 -1.11 41.46 -24.52
CA THR A 67 -1.43 40.98 -25.87
C THR A 67 -2.44 41.81 -26.66
N THR A 68 -2.99 42.91 -26.13
CA THR A 68 -3.95 43.73 -26.88
C THR A 68 -3.83 45.23 -26.58
N GLN A 69 -3.01 45.95 -27.36
CA GLN A 69 -3.25 47.37 -27.62
C GLN A 69 -3.90 47.56 -28.99
N SER A 70 -5.21 47.78 -29.01
CA SER A 70 -5.83 48.87 -29.77
C SER A 70 -7.33 48.98 -29.48
N GLY A 71 -7.76 50.12 -28.93
CA GLY A 71 -9.12 50.66 -29.13
C GLY A 71 -10.13 50.47 -27.98
N ASN A 72 -10.37 51.55 -27.23
CA ASN A 72 -11.64 51.96 -26.60
C ASN A 72 -12.64 50.89 -26.13
N SER A 73 -12.48 50.47 -24.88
CA SER A 73 -13.45 50.50 -23.76
C SER A 73 -12.96 49.46 -22.77
N ALA A 74 -12.27 49.88 -21.70
CA ALA A 74 -11.82 48.95 -20.67
C ALA A 74 -13.06 48.27 -20.08
N ALA A 75 -13.23 46.97 -20.34
CA ALA A 75 -14.20 46.18 -19.60
C ALA A 75 -13.85 46.32 -18.10
N PRO A 76 -14.84 46.50 -17.20
CA PRO A 76 -14.56 46.61 -15.77
C PRO A 76 -13.78 45.37 -15.33
N GLN A 77 -12.60 45.59 -14.74
CA GLN A 77 -11.78 44.50 -14.22
C GLN A 77 -12.49 43.88 -13.01
N GLU A 78 -12.41 42.55 -12.90
CA GLU A 78 -12.92 41.84 -11.74
C GLU A 78 -12.18 42.33 -10.48
N GLY A 79 -12.94 42.75 -9.47
CA GLY A 79 -12.42 43.33 -8.23
C GLY A 79 -12.31 44.85 -8.17
N ASP A 80 -12.68 45.59 -9.22
CA ASP A 80 -12.56 47.06 -9.24
C ASP A 80 -13.74 47.80 -8.60
N SER A 81 -14.92 47.17 -8.49
CA SER A 81 -16.12 47.79 -7.92
C SER A 81 -17.02 46.81 -7.17
N ASP A 82 -18.01 47.35 -6.45
CA ASP A 82 -19.01 46.54 -5.73
C ASP A 82 -19.91 45.75 -6.69
N GLU A 83 -20.09 46.26 -7.92
CA GLU A 83 -20.89 45.64 -8.98
C GLU A 83 -20.14 44.53 -9.73
N ASN A 84 -18.80 44.50 -9.61
CA ASN A 84 -17.95 43.48 -10.24
C ASN A 84 -16.82 43.02 -9.29
N PRO A 85 -17.13 42.42 -8.12
CA PRO A 85 -16.13 41.98 -7.15
C PRO A 85 -15.51 40.63 -7.52
N ILE A 86 -14.32 40.33 -6.98
CA ILE A 86 -13.75 38.96 -7.04
C ILE A 86 -14.54 38.07 -6.10
N VAL A 87 -15.19 37.03 -6.63
CA VAL A 87 -16.05 36.14 -5.83
C VAL A 87 -15.24 34.98 -5.24
N LEU A 88 -15.19 34.90 -3.91
CA LEU A 88 -14.57 33.80 -3.19
C LEU A 88 -15.63 32.88 -2.59
N LEU A 89 -15.43 31.57 -2.75
CA LEU A 89 -16.31 30.52 -2.22
C LEU A 89 -15.99 30.16 -0.75
N ASP A 90 -15.59 31.15 0.05
CA ASP A 90 -15.26 31.00 1.48
C ASP A 90 -16.40 31.43 2.39
N LYS A 91 -16.25 31.20 3.69
CA LYS A 91 -17.13 31.78 4.71
C LYS A 91 -16.69 33.19 5.07
N ALA A 92 -17.63 34.10 5.25
CA ALA A 92 -17.32 35.49 5.60
C ALA A 92 -16.53 35.59 6.92
N ASP A 93 -16.84 34.75 7.92
CA ASP A 93 -16.14 34.73 9.20
C ASP A 93 -14.68 34.25 9.11
N GLU A 94 -14.40 33.30 8.21
CA GLU A 94 -13.04 32.83 7.95
C GLU A 94 -12.22 33.93 7.27
N PHE A 95 -12.80 34.58 6.27
CA PHE A 95 -12.15 35.69 5.58
C PHE A 95 -11.93 36.91 6.49
N SER A 96 -12.88 37.20 7.38
CA SER A 96 -12.72 38.21 8.43
C SER A 96 -11.59 37.88 9.41
N ALA A 97 -11.36 36.62 9.74
CA ALA A 97 -10.23 36.19 10.57
C ALA A 97 -8.89 36.42 9.84
N LEU A 98 -8.83 36.14 8.53
CA LEU A 98 -7.66 36.48 7.72
C LEU A 98 -7.40 37.99 7.71
N MET A 99 -8.45 38.80 7.50
CA MET A 99 -8.30 40.26 7.48
C MET A 99 -7.86 40.81 8.83
N TRP A 100 -8.38 40.26 9.93
CA TRP A 100 -7.90 40.55 11.27
C TRP A 100 -6.39 40.30 11.39
N SER A 101 -5.89 39.14 10.93
CA SER A 101 -4.45 38.84 11.00
C SER A 101 -3.57 39.78 10.17
N LEU A 102 -4.07 40.27 9.02
CA LEU A 102 -3.31 41.09 8.07
C LEU A 102 -3.31 42.58 8.43
N TYR A 103 -4.35 43.06 9.11
CA TYR A 103 -4.57 44.47 9.42
C TYR A 103 -4.42 44.85 10.90
N SER A 104 -4.45 43.88 11.83
CA SER A 104 -4.27 44.16 13.25
C SER A 104 -2.82 44.48 13.62
N LEU A 105 -2.67 45.31 14.66
CA LEU A 105 -1.36 45.63 15.23
C LEU A 105 -0.83 44.45 16.07
N PRO A 106 0.50 44.27 16.18
CA PRO A 106 1.08 43.20 17.00
C PRO A 106 0.59 43.16 18.46
N ALA A 107 0.26 44.31 19.05
CA ALA A 107 -0.30 44.40 20.40
C ALA A 107 -1.73 43.86 20.49
N GLU A 108 -2.54 44.03 19.45
CA GLU A 108 -3.92 43.51 19.38
C GLU A 108 -3.92 41.98 19.21
N ILE A 109 -3.00 41.48 18.38
CA ILE A 109 -2.74 40.05 18.23
C ILE A 109 -2.25 39.46 19.56
N ALA A 110 -1.33 40.14 20.27
CA ALA A 110 -0.81 39.68 21.55
C ALA A 110 -1.87 39.57 22.66
N VAL A 111 -2.87 40.47 22.70
CA VAL A 111 -3.98 40.40 23.67
C VAL A 111 -4.87 39.17 23.40
N SER A 112 -5.03 38.77 22.15
CA SER A 112 -5.77 37.56 21.77
C SER A 112 -5.05 36.24 22.07
N MET A 113 -3.77 36.28 22.50
CA MET A 113 -2.94 35.11 22.83
C MET A 113 -2.93 34.74 24.32
N GLY A 114 -3.74 35.40 25.17
CA GLY A 114 -3.85 35.08 26.59
C GLY A 114 -4.65 33.80 26.90
N MET A 115 -4.86 33.47 28.19
CA MET A 115 -5.69 32.34 28.63
C MET A 115 -7.19 32.44 28.23
N GLN A 116 -7.58 33.52 27.54
CA GLN A 116 -8.91 33.75 26.97
C GLN A 116 -8.86 33.85 25.43
N ALA A 117 -7.89 33.20 24.78
CA ALA A 117 -7.82 33.15 23.32
C ALA A 117 -9.11 32.61 22.71
N ASN A 118 -9.61 33.29 21.67
CA ASN A 118 -10.78 32.86 20.92
C ASN A 118 -10.37 31.71 19.98
N ASP A 119 -10.56 30.48 20.44
CA ASP A 119 -10.25 29.24 19.72
C ASP A 119 -10.89 29.21 18.32
N THR A 120 -12.14 29.67 18.23
CA THR A 120 -12.92 29.72 17.00
C THR A 120 -12.29 30.65 15.97
N GLN A 121 -11.85 31.83 16.39
CA GLN A 121 -11.16 32.78 15.50
C GLN A 121 -9.83 32.24 14.98
N LEU A 122 -9.07 31.53 15.82
CA LEU A 122 -7.81 30.91 15.43
C LEU A 122 -8.03 29.71 14.49
N ILE A 123 -9.08 28.91 14.70
CA ILE A 123 -9.47 27.81 13.80
C ILE A 123 -9.82 28.36 12.42
N HIS A 124 -10.66 29.39 12.37
CA HIS A 124 -11.04 30.08 11.14
C HIS A 124 -9.81 30.62 10.40
N LEU A 125 -8.91 31.29 11.13
CA LEU A 125 -7.67 31.83 10.56
C LEU A 125 -6.76 30.75 10.00
N ALA A 126 -6.50 29.68 10.75
CA ALA A 126 -5.63 28.60 10.30
C ALA A 126 -6.18 27.93 9.03
N ARG A 127 -7.50 27.69 8.97
CA ARG A 127 -8.17 27.06 7.83
C ARG A 127 -8.02 27.88 6.54
N ILE A 128 -8.29 29.18 6.62
CA ILE A 128 -8.21 30.04 5.44
C ILE A 128 -6.77 30.40 5.07
N ALA A 129 -5.87 30.53 6.06
CA ALA A 129 -4.45 30.72 5.84
C ALA A 129 -3.84 29.52 5.10
N HIS A 130 -4.24 28.30 5.48
CA HIS A 130 -3.86 27.08 4.77
C HIS A 130 -4.35 27.08 3.31
N LYS A 131 -5.65 27.36 3.09
CA LYS A 131 -6.26 27.41 1.73
C LYS A 131 -5.53 28.38 0.80
N TYR A 132 -5.24 29.59 1.29
CA TYR A 132 -4.60 30.64 0.50
C TYR A 132 -3.07 30.71 0.68
N GLN A 133 -2.46 29.71 1.32
CA GLN A 133 -1.01 29.58 1.49
C GLN A 133 -0.31 30.74 2.23
N PHE A 134 -0.96 31.34 3.22
CA PHE A 134 -0.31 32.25 4.17
C PHE A 134 0.46 31.45 5.24
N ARG A 135 1.56 30.80 4.83
CA ARG A 135 2.32 29.82 5.63
C ARG A 135 2.76 30.33 7.00
N SER A 136 3.22 31.57 7.08
CA SER A 136 3.69 32.20 8.32
C SER A 136 2.53 32.41 9.30
N THR A 137 1.38 32.85 8.79
CA THR A 137 0.15 33.06 9.56
C THR A 137 -0.47 31.74 9.99
N GLU A 138 -0.50 30.75 9.10
CA GLU A 138 -0.94 29.39 9.37
C GLU A 138 -0.10 28.76 10.49
N ALA A 139 1.23 28.73 10.35
CA ALA A 139 2.14 28.15 11.33
C ALA A 139 1.98 28.81 12.70
N TRP A 140 1.83 30.13 12.73
CA TRP A 140 1.56 30.87 13.97
C TRP A 140 0.22 30.47 14.60
N ALA A 141 -0.88 30.45 13.83
CA ALA A 141 -2.20 30.11 14.33
C ALA A 141 -2.25 28.67 14.88
N LEU A 142 -1.63 27.71 14.18
CA LEU A 142 -1.51 26.32 14.62
C LEU A 142 -0.68 26.17 15.90
N ALA A 143 0.40 26.92 16.05
CA ALA A 143 1.20 26.95 17.28
C ALA A 143 0.44 27.55 18.47
N ALA A 144 -0.33 28.61 18.24
CA ALA A 144 -1.20 29.22 19.26
C ALA A 144 -2.29 28.24 19.73
N LEU A 145 -2.97 27.58 18.78
CA LEU A 145 -3.95 26.53 19.06
C LEU A 145 -3.33 25.36 19.84
N THR A 146 -2.14 24.92 19.45
CA THR A 146 -1.42 23.85 20.17
C THR A 146 -1.19 24.24 21.62
N THR A 147 -0.67 25.45 21.86
CA THR A 147 -0.40 25.96 23.21
C THR A 147 -1.68 26.04 24.05
N PHE A 148 -2.77 26.53 23.47
CA PHE A 148 -4.06 26.63 24.14
C PHE A 148 -4.61 25.25 24.54
N HIS A 149 -4.61 24.28 23.62
CA HIS A 149 -5.15 22.95 23.88
C HIS A 149 -4.24 22.09 24.76
N SER A 150 -2.92 22.30 24.72
CA SER A 150 -2.00 21.67 25.68
C SER A 150 -2.24 22.15 27.11
N ASN A 151 -2.50 23.45 27.32
CA ASN A 151 -2.62 24.05 28.66
C ASN A 151 -4.04 24.08 29.24
N SER A 152 -5.08 23.98 28.40
CA SER A 152 -6.47 24.03 28.87
C SER A 152 -6.85 22.80 29.71
N THR A 153 -7.28 22.99 30.95
CA THR A 153 -7.67 21.89 31.86
C THR A 153 -9.18 21.60 31.85
N GLY A 154 -9.98 22.46 31.23
CA GLY A 154 -11.43 22.35 31.14
C GLY A 154 -11.92 21.18 30.28
N THR A 155 -13.16 20.77 30.48
CA THR A 155 -13.81 19.76 29.64
C THR A 155 -14.03 20.33 28.24
N PRO A 156 -13.46 19.75 27.19
CA PRO A 156 -13.58 20.28 25.84
C PRO A 156 -15.03 20.15 25.34
N ASN A 157 -15.52 21.17 24.63
CA ASN A 157 -16.72 21.06 23.82
C ASN A 157 -16.44 20.05 22.69
N VAL A 158 -17.30 19.05 22.52
CA VAL A 158 -17.11 17.99 21.52
C VAL A 158 -17.08 18.57 20.11
N GLN A 159 -17.95 19.54 19.79
CA GLN A 159 -18.00 20.15 18.46
C GLN A 159 -16.69 20.89 18.13
N ASN A 160 -16.20 21.73 19.05
CA ASN A 160 -14.90 22.41 18.88
C ASN A 160 -13.76 21.39 18.76
N LEU A 161 -13.83 20.28 19.51
CA LEU A 161 -12.81 19.24 19.45
C LEU A 161 -12.82 18.49 18.11
N ILE A 162 -13.99 18.27 17.50
CA ILE A 162 -14.10 17.73 16.14
C ILE A 162 -13.45 18.71 15.15
N GLU A 163 -13.85 19.97 15.17
CA GLU A 163 -13.40 20.99 14.21
C GLU A 163 -11.89 21.22 14.27
N ILE A 164 -11.30 21.23 15.47
CA ILE A 164 -9.85 21.36 15.60
C ILE A 164 -9.11 20.07 15.22
N THR A 165 -9.72 18.90 15.40
CA THR A 165 -9.12 17.64 14.95
C THR A 165 -9.09 17.58 13.43
N GLU A 166 -10.17 18.01 12.77
CA GLU A 166 -10.23 18.15 11.31
C GLU A 166 -9.21 19.15 10.80
N LEU A 167 -9.11 20.33 11.42
CA LEU A 167 -8.13 21.35 11.07
C LEU A 167 -6.70 20.83 11.22
N ALA A 168 -6.39 20.20 12.36
CA ALA A 168 -5.06 19.66 12.62
C ALA A 168 -4.68 18.59 11.60
N SER A 169 -5.65 17.79 11.15
CA SER A 169 -5.46 16.80 10.09
C SER A 169 -5.32 17.44 8.71
N LEU A 170 -6.13 18.46 8.38
CA LEU A 170 -6.08 19.20 7.13
C LEU A 170 -4.72 19.88 6.92
N CYS A 171 -4.19 20.50 7.98
CA CYS A 171 -2.88 21.16 7.97
C CYS A 171 -1.71 20.21 8.26
N GLU A 172 -1.95 18.91 8.46
CA GLU A 172 -0.95 17.89 8.80
C GLU A 172 -0.05 18.24 10.02
N TYR A 173 -0.58 19.01 10.98
CA TYR A 173 0.21 19.57 12.06
C TYR A 173 0.29 18.66 13.28
N LYS A 174 1.32 17.79 13.29
CA LYS A 174 1.52 16.71 14.28
C LYS A 174 1.43 17.13 15.77
N ALA A 175 1.92 18.32 16.11
CA ALA A 175 1.90 18.80 17.50
C ALA A 175 0.47 19.07 17.98
N LEU A 176 -0.37 19.66 17.12
CA LEU A 176 -1.78 19.90 17.44
C LEU A 176 -2.57 18.58 17.45
N ILE A 177 -2.31 17.68 16.50
CA ILE A 177 -2.89 16.32 16.49
C ILE A 177 -2.63 15.63 17.83
N SER A 178 -1.39 15.66 18.32
CA SER A 178 -1.01 15.05 19.59
C SER A 178 -1.77 15.68 20.77
N ALA A 179 -1.88 17.01 20.80
CA ALA A 179 -2.60 17.73 21.84
C ALA A 179 -4.10 17.40 21.87
N VAL A 180 -4.76 17.31 20.70
CA VAL A 180 -6.20 17.00 20.60
C VAL A 180 -6.49 15.53 20.87
N VAL A 181 -5.62 14.61 20.45
CA VAL A 181 -5.72 13.17 20.77
C VAL A 181 -5.70 12.93 22.28
N ILE A 182 -4.86 13.65 23.04
CA ILE A 182 -4.85 13.57 24.50
C ILE A 182 -6.22 13.97 25.09
N LYS A 183 -6.88 14.99 24.54
CA LYS A 183 -8.23 15.40 24.97
C LYS A 183 -9.29 14.35 24.63
N TRP A 184 -9.22 13.78 23.44
CA TRP A 184 -10.10 12.68 23.06
C TRP A 184 -9.93 11.48 23.99
N LYS A 185 -8.69 11.07 24.30
CA LYS A 185 -8.42 9.97 25.24
C LYS A 185 -8.99 10.25 26.63
N ARG A 186 -8.93 11.50 27.11
CA ARG A 186 -9.57 11.90 28.38
C ARG A 186 -11.10 11.75 28.33
N LEU A 187 -11.75 12.18 27.26
CA LEU A 187 -13.21 12.00 27.08
C LEU A 187 -13.59 10.52 27.00
N LEU A 188 -12.80 9.71 26.30
CA LEU A 188 -13.01 8.26 26.20
C LEU A 188 -12.85 7.56 27.55
N ALA A 189 -11.90 8.00 28.38
CA ALA A 189 -11.73 7.49 29.74
C ALA A 189 -12.92 7.85 30.65
N GLU A 190 -13.57 8.99 30.42
CA GLU A 190 -14.84 9.39 31.08
C GLU A 190 -16.07 8.69 30.47
N GLY A 191 -15.92 7.89 29.41
CA GLY A 191 -17.01 7.24 28.70
C GLY A 191 -17.89 8.18 27.88
N ARG A 192 -17.40 9.37 27.51
CA ARG A 192 -18.15 10.41 26.79
C ARG A 192 -17.73 10.51 25.34
N ALA A 193 -18.64 10.97 24.48
CA ALA A 193 -18.41 11.25 23.05
C ALA A 193 -17.77 10.09 22.25
N VAL A 194 -18.02 8.85 22.68
CA VAL A 194 -17.34 7.66 22.12
C VAL A 194 -17.72 7.43 20.65
N ALA A 195 -19.00 7.57 20.28
CA ALA A 195 -19.43 7.43 18.90
C ALA A 195 -18.83 8.53 18.00
N SER A 196 -18.83 9.79 18.49
CA SER A 196 -18.18 10.91 17.78
C SER A 196 -16.67 10.70 17.60
N ALA A 197 -15.99 10.12 18.60
CA ALA A 197 -14.58 9.78 18.51
C ALA A 197 -14.31 8.69 17.45
N ILE A 198 -15.20 7.69 17.35
CA ILE A 198 -15.12 6.66 16.29
C ILE A 198 -15.28 7.31 14.92
N ASP A 199 -16.32 8.14 14.73
CA ASP A 199 -16.60 8.79 13.44
C ASP A 199 -15.44 9.67 12.97
N VAL A 200 -14.93 10.55 13.85
CA VAL A 200 -13.79 11.42 13.53
C VAL A 200 -12.53 10.62 13.28
N ALA A 201 -12.24 9.61 14.10
CA ALA A 201 -11.03 8.80 13.94
C ALA A 201 -11.03 8.00 12.62
N GLU A 202 -12.19 7.50 12.18
CA GLU A 202 -12.30 6.81 10.90
C GLU A 202 -12.19 7.77 9.71
N ARG A 203 -12.94 8.87 9.74
CA ARG A 203 -12.98 9.85 8.66
C ARG A 203 -11.63 10.51 8.41
N LEU A 204 -10.85 10.73 9.48
CA LEU A 204 -9.52 11.34 9.42
C LEU A 204 -8.38 10.31 9.49
N ASN A 205 -8.69 9.00 9.50
CA ASN A 205 -7.71 7.90 9.60
C ASN A 205 -6.73 8.04 10.80
N LEU A 206 -7.22 8.49 11.96
CA LEU A 206 -6.41 8.71 13.17
C LEU A 206 -6.25 7.41 13.97
N ARG A 207 -5.31 6.56 13.55
CA ARG A 207 -5.02 5.26 14.19
C ARG A 207 -4.83 5.33 15.71
N GLN A 208 -4.12 6.37 16.19
CA GLN A 208 -3.83 6.58 17.62
C GLN A 208 -5.08 6.77 18.50
N LEU A 209 -6.21 7.16 17.91
CA LEU A 209 -7.50 7.34 18.58
C LEU A 209 -8.46 6.17 18.32
N LEU A 210 -8.40 5.58 17.12
CA LEU A 210 -9.35 4.59 16.63
C LEU A 210 -9.50 3.39 17.57
N GLY A 211 -8.38 2.75 17.95
CA GLY A 211 -8.39 1.60 18.86
C GLY A 211 -8.98 1.93 20.23
N HIS A 212 -8.67 3.12 20.75
CA HIS A 212 -9.18 3.60 22.05
C HIS A 212 -10.69 3.85 22.01
N ALA A 213 -11.18 4.44 20.92
CA ALA A 213 -12.60 4.74 20.74
C ALA A 213 -13.43 3.46 20.61
N TYR A 214 -12.96 2.51 19.79
CA TYR A 214 -13.59 1.20 19.65
C TYR A 214 -13.56 0.38 20.94
N TYR A 215 -12.44 0.34 21.66
CA TYR A 215 -12.34 -0.35 22.95
C TYR A 215 -13.24 0.28 24.03
N SER A 216 -13.27 1.61 24.12
CA SER A 216 -14.18 2.32 25.03
C SER A 216 -15.65 2.00 24.72
N MET A 217 -16.03 1.89 23.44
CA MET A 217 -17.38 1.49 23.06
C MET A 217 -17.67 0.01 23.38
N MET A 218 -16.69 -0.89 23.21
CA MET A 218 -16.79 -2.30 23.62
C MET A 218 -17.11 -2.45 25.11
N LEU A 219 -16.46 -1.65 25.95
CA LEU A 219 -16.68 -1.64 27.39
C LEU A 219 -18.04 -1.07 27.82
N LYS A 220 -18.76 -0.36 26.94
CA LYS A 220 -20.15 0.03 27.22
C LYS A 220 -21.13 -1.14 27.10
N GLY A 221 -20.72 -2.22 26.44
CA GLY A 221 -21.52 -3.42 26.26
C GLY A 221 -22.44 -3.36 25.04
N ARG A 222 -22.85 -4.55 24.59
CA ARG A 222 -23.52 -4.72 23.31
C ARG A 222 -24.85 -3.98 23.19
N GLU A 223 -25.63 -3.96 24.27
CA GLU A 223 -26.93 -3.29 24.29
C GLU A 223 -26.81 -1.79 23.98
N VAL A 224 -25.70 -1.16 24.39
CA VAL A 224 -25.47 0.27 24.23
C VAL A 224 -25.13 0.61 22.79
N TRP A 225 -24.19 -0.10 22.15
CA TRP A 225 -23.79 0.22 20.78
C TRP A 225 -24.79 -0.24 19.71
N ASP A 226 -25.65 -1.22 20.03
CA ASP A 226 -26.62 -1.74 19.07
C ASP A 226 -27.77 -0.71 18.96
N SER A 227 -28.01 0.04 20.04
CA SER A 227 -29.04 1.09 20.13
C SER A 227 -28.53 2.52 19.94
N ASP A 228 -27.21 2.77 19.90
CA ASP A 228 -26.66 4.13 19.72
C ASP A 228 -26.97 4.67 18.31
N PRO A 229 -27.73 5.78 18.17
CA PRO A 229 -28.15 6.29 16.87
C PRO A 229 -27.01 6.97 16.08
N GLN A 230 -25.89 7.32 16.72
CA GLN A 230 -24.76 7.99 16.06
C GLN A 230 -23.85 6.98 15.33
N LEU A 231 -23.92 5.69 15.67
CA LEU A 231 -23.13 4.67 15.00
C LEU A 231 -23.72 4.29 13.65
N GLN A 232 -22.85 4.08 12.67
CA GLN A 232 -23.22 3.56 11.35
C GLN A 232 -23.29 2.03 11.33
N ARG A 233 -23.94 1.43 10.32
CA ARG A 233 -24.08 -0.02 10.21
C ARG A 233 -22.71 -0.74 10.19
N HIS A 234 -21.76 -0.21 9.46
CA HIS A 234 -20.43 -0.83 9.34
C HIS A 234 -19.63 -0.74 10.64
N GLN A 235 -19.75 0.36 11.40
CA GLN A 235 -19.14 0.52 12.73
C GLN A 235 -19.68 -0.53 13.70
N ARG A 236 -21.00 -0.80 13.69
CA ARG A 236 -21.60 -1.87 14.51
C ARG A 236 -21.08 -3.26 14.14
N ILE A 237 -20.83 -3.54 12.86
CA ILE A 237 -20.25 -4.83 12.42
C ILE A 237 -18.81 -4.97 12.94
N ARG A 238 -18.00 -3.91 12.88
CA ARG A 238 -16.65 -3.88 13.45
C ARG A 238 -16.66 -4.09 14.96
N LEU A 239 -17.55 -3.40 15.66
CA LEU A 239 -17.77 -3.56 17.10
C LEU A 239 -18.15 -5.01 17.44
N LEU A 240 -19.07 -5.63 16.70
CA LEU A 240 -19.46 -7.03 16.90
C LEU A 240 -18.29 -8.00 16.70
N SER A 241 -17.47 -7.77 15.68
CA SER A 241 -16.29 -8.58 15.39
C SER A 241 -15.23 -8.43 16.48
N GLY A 242 -14.95 -7.19 16.90
CA GLY A 242 -14.04 -6.88 18.00
C GLY A 242 -14.51 -7.48 19.33
N HIS A 243 -15.82 -7.42 19.62
CA HIS A 243 -16.43 -8.04 20.79
C HIS A 243 -16.16 -9.54 20.83
N TYR A 244 -16.42 -10.24 19.72
CA TYR A 244 -16.21 -11.68 19.62
C TYR A 244 -14.75 -12.05 19.83
N ASN A 245 -13.83 -11.31 19.20
CA ASN A 245 -12.39 -11.56 19.32
C ASN A 245 -11.89 -11.31 20.75
N LEU A 246 -12.25 -10.18 21.38
CA LEU A 246 -11.84 -9.90 22.76
C LEU A 246 -12.46 -10.88 23.76
N LEU A 247 -13.71 -11.29 23.54
CA LEU A 247 -14.35 -12.31 24.35
C LEU A 247 -13.57 -13.62 24.29
N LYS A 248 -13.19 -14.05 23.09
CA LYS A 248 -12.40 -15.27 22.88
C LYS A 248 -11.03 -15.19 23.53
N ILE A 249 -10.29 -14.08 23.34
CA ILE A 249 -9.01 -13.84 24.02
C ILE A 249 -9.18 -13.90 25.53
N CYS A 250 -10.23 -13.28 26.06
CA CYS A 250 -10.54 -13.27 27.49
C CYS A 250 -10.96 -14.64 28.04
N GLU A 251 -11.52 -15.52 27.22
CA GLU A 251 -11.86 -16.90 27.58
C GLU A 251 -10.63 -17.81 27.57
N GLU A 252 -9.70 -17.57 26.66
CA GLU A 252 -8.44 -18.30 26.51
C GLU A 252 -7.38 -17.87 27.54
N LEU A 253 -7.38 -16.60 27.97
CA LEU A 253 -6.38 -16.00 28.88
C LEU A 253 -5.99 -16.87 30.10
N PRO A 254 -6.90 -17.55 30.81
CA PRO A 254 -6.54 -18.37 31.97
C PRO A 254 -5.67 -19.59 31.62
N ASP A 255 -5.72 -20.08 30.38
CA ASP A 255 -4.95 -21.24 29.92
C ASP A 255 -3.55 -20.85 29.41
N PHE A 256 -3.27 -19.56 29.26
CA PHE A 256 -2.00 -19.02 28.76
C PHE A 256 -1.31 -18.12 29.80
N PRO A 257 -0.66 -18.69 30.84
CA PRO A 257 0.07 -17.91 31.83
C PRO A 257 1.33 -17.25 31.25
N PRO A 258 1.74 -16.08 31.77
CA PRO A 258 3.01 -15.44 31.41
C PRO A 258 4.22 -16.37 31.60
N ARG A 259 5.30 -16.12 30.86
CA ARG A 259 6.50 -16.95 30.98
C ARG A 259 7.25 -16.64 32.28
N LEU A 260 7.29 -17.61 33.19
CA LEU A 260 8.07 -17.51 34.41
C LEU A 260 9.57 -17.77 34.15
N ASN A 261 10.39 -16.74 34.33
CA ASN A 261 11.84 -16.86 34.40
C ASN A 261 12.29 -17.41 35.76
N HIS A 262 13.15 -18.43 35.77
CA HIS A 262 13.56 -19.08 37.01
C HIS A 262 14.86 -18.49 37.54
N ASP A 263 14.96 -18.34 38.86
CA ASP A 263 16.23 -18.06 39.52
C ASP A 263 17.23 -19.20 39.30
N SER A 264 18.52 -18.86 39.26
CA SER A 264 19.62 -19.82 39.04
C SER A 264 19.64 -20.97 40.05
N THR A 265 19.11 -20.75 41.25
CA THR A 265 19.05 -21.75 42.33
C THR A 265 17.78 -22.62 42.30
N CYS A 266 16.88 -22.43 41.34
CA CYS A 266 15.66 -23.22 41.21
C CYS A 266 15.95 -24.63 40.64
N ILE A 267 15.90 -25.63 41.52
CA ILE A 267 16.19 -27.03 41.18
C ILE A 267 14.98 -27.73 40.51
N ARG A 268 13.75 -27.28 40.80
CA ARG A 268 12.49 -27.90 40.31
C ARG A 268 11.71 -26.96 39.38
N LYS A 269 12.35 -26.52 38.30
CA LYS A 269 11.79 -25.56 37.32
C LYS A 269 10.41 -25.98 36.79
N GLY A 270 10.21 -27.26 36.49
CA GLY A 270 8.93 -27.79 36.00
C GLY A 270 7.78 -27.59 36.99
N ARG A 271 7.98 -27.95 38.26
CA ARG A 271 6.97 -27.79 39.32
C ARG A 271 6.64 -26.31 39.58
N CYS A 272 7.66 -25.46 39.56
CA CYS A 272 7.48 -24.02 39.76
C CYS A 272 6.73 -23.35 38.59
N ARG A 273 6.87 -23.84 37.35
CA ARG A 273 6.03 -23.41 36.22
C ARG A 273 4.58 -23.87 36.39
N SER A 274 4.36 -25.12 36.75
CA SER A 274 3.01 -25.65 36.99
C SER A 274 2.29 -24.92 38.12
N ALA A 275 2.99 -24.59 39.21
CA ALA A 275 2.45 -23.80 40.31
C ALA A 275 2.05 -22.38 39.89
N PHE A 276 2.88 -21.70 39.08
CA PHE A 276 2.54 -20.37 38.54
C PHE A 276 1.38 -20.41 37.54
N ALA A 277 1.35 -21.42 36.67
CA ALA A 277 0.24 -21.63 35.74
C ALA A 277 -1.09 -21.87 36.47
N ALA A 278 -1.07 -22.70 37.52
CA ALA A 278 -2.24 -22.95 38.35
C ALA A 278 -2.70 -21.67 39.06
N LEU A 279 -1.77 -20.91 39.66
CA LEU A 279 -2.06 -19.63 40.29
C LEU A 279 -2.72 -18.64 39.31
N TRP A 280 -2.14 -18.46 38.13
CA TRP A 280 -2.66 -17.60 37.06
C TRP A 280 -4.08 -17.99 36.66
N LYS A 281 -4.28 -19.28 36.38
CA LYS A 281 -5.59 -19.83 36.01
C LYS A 281 -6.60 -19.62 37.11
N THR A 282 -6.26 -19.89 38.37
CA THR A 282 -7.15 -19.66 39.51
C THR A 282 -7.58 -18.21 39.59
N ILE A 283 -6.66 -17.25 39.51
CA ILE A 283 -6.97 -15.81 39.59
C ILE A 283 -7.98 -15.40 38.51
N LEU A 284 -7.77 -15.84 37.27
CA LEU A 284 -8.58 -15.41 36.12
C LEU A 284 -9.87 -16.21 35.91
N THR A 285 -9.99 -17.40 36.50
CA THR A 285 -11.20 -18.25 36.40
C THR A 285 -12.17 -18.08 37.54
N THR A 286 -11.82 -17.36 38.63
CA THR A 286 -12.74 -17.10 39.74
C THR A 286 -13.96 -16.30 39.29
N LYS A 287 -14.97 -17.01 38.79
CA LYS A 287 -16.31 -16.53 38.49
C LYS A 287 -17.18 -16.92 39.69
N ASP A 288 -17.52 -15.92 40.49
CA ASP A 288 -18.58 -15.93 41.51
C ASP A 288 -18.44 -16.89 42.71
N GLY A 289 -18.39 -16.30 43.91
CA GLY A 289 -19.28 -16.74 44.99
C GLY A 289 -18.80 -17.73 46.04
N ASN A 290 -17.52 -18.12 46.11
CA ASN A 290 -16.99 -18.83 47.29
C ASN A 290 -15.89 -18.02 48.00
N ALA A 291 -16.05 -17.92 49.32
CA ALA A 291 -15.32 -17.05 50.22
C ALA A 291 -13.79 -17.20 50.10
N GLY A 292 -13.20 -16.26 49.38
CA GLY A 292 -11.76 -16.04 49.29
C GLY A 292 -11.53 -14.61 48.82
N ILE A 293 -10.35 -14.09 49.15
CA ILE A 293 -9.82 -12.71 49.10
C ILE A 293 -10.22 -11.85 47.87
N ALA A 294 -10.69 -12.46 46.78
CA ALA A 294 -11.16 -11.81 45.56
C ALA A 294 -12.67 -11.45 45.53
N GLY A 295 -13.44 -11.70 46.60
CA GLY A 295 -14.89 -11.47 46.63
C GLY A 295 -15.36 -10.01 46.75
N GLN A 296 -14.46 -9.02 46.84
CA GLN A 296 -14.82 -7.59 47.02
C GLN A 296 -14.40 -6.67 45.86
N VAL A 297 -13.79 -7.20 44.79
CA VAL A 297 -13.31 -6.37 43.68
C VAL A 297 -14.27 -6.54 42.49
N THR A 298 -15.16 -5.56 42.32
CA THR A 298 -15.92 -5.16 41.11
C THR A 298 -16.18 -6.23 40.04
N ARG A 299 -17.44 -6.40 39.62
CA ARG A 299 -17.81 -7.14 38.38
C ARG A 299 -17.03 -6.60 37.18
N ILE A 300 -15.97 -7.29 36.77
CA ILE A 300 -15.21 -6.99 35.54
C ILE A 300 -16.00 -7.56 34.37
N GLN A 301 -16.19 -6.77 33.30
CA GLN A 301 -16.89 -7.25 32.11
C GLN A 301 -16.08 -8.37 31.44
N SER A 302 -16.78 -9.32 30.81
CA SER A 302 -16.14 -10.48 30.17
C SER A 302 -15.08 -10.11 29.12
N VAL A 303 -15.24 -8.96 28.45
CA VAL A 303 -14.36 -8.45 27.39
C VAL A 303 -13.31 -7.44 27.89
N ASP A 304 -13.28 -7.13 29.19
CA ASP A 304 -12.34 -6.17 29.78
C ASP A 304 -11.01 -6.84 30.10
N LEU A 305 -10.21 -7.07 29.04
CA LEU A 305 -8.91 -7.71 29.10
C LEU A 305 -7.96 -6.95 30.05
N VAL A 306 -7.91 -5.63 29.93
CA VAL A 306 -7.03 -4.75 30.71
C VAL A 306 -7.27 -4.95 32.21
N LYS A 307 -8.53 -4.84 32.68
CA LYS A 307 -8.80 -5.01 34.12
C LYS A 307 -8.51 -6.42 34.62
N LYS A 308 -8.70 -7.45 33.80
CA LYS A 308 -8.39 -8.84 34.19
C LYS A 308 -6.90 -9.04 34.43
N VAL A 309 -6.05 -8.52 33.53
CA VAL A 309 -4.59 -8.65 33.65
C VAL A 309 -4.06 -7.78 34.80
N MET A 310 -4.57 -6.56 35.00
CA MET A 310 -4.24 -5.71 36.14
C MET A 310 -4.63 -6.32 37.50
N LEU A 311 -5.79 -7.00 37.56
CA LEU A 311 -6.21 -7.73 38.75
C LEU A 311 -5.24 -8.88 39.05
N ALA A 312 -4.82 -9.61 38.01
CA ALA A 312 -3.86 -10.70 38.17
C ALA A 312 -2.51 -10.21 38.71
N GLU A 313 -1.97 -9.11 38.18
CA GLU A 313 -0.76 -8.48 38.68
C GLU A 313 -0.89 -8.08 40.16
N SER A 314 -2.00 -7.42 40.52
CA SER A 314 -2.26 -6.96 41.88
C SER A 314 -2.28 -8.12 42.89
N ILE A 315 -2.90 -9.24 42.51
CA ILE A 315 -2.98 -10.43 43.37
C ILE A 315 -1.62 -11.13 43.49
N VAL A 316 -0.88 -11.28 42.38
CA VAL A 316 0.45 -11.90 42.41
C VAL A 316 1.43 -11.07 43.24
N LYS A 317 1.36 -9.75 43.16
CA LYS A 317 2.14 -8.83 44.00
C LYS A 317 1.79 -8.97 45.48
N ALA A 318 0.50 -8.99 45.82
CA ALA A 318 0.05 -9.14 47.20
C ALA A 318 0.47 -10.50 47.81
N LEU A 319 0.50 -11.57 47.01
CA LEU A 319 1.02 -12.88 47.43
C LEU A 319 2.54 -12.85 47.66
N ALA A 320 3.31 -12.19 46.79
CA ALA A 320 4.75 -12.07 46.92
C ALA A 320 5.18 -11.27 48.16
N GLU A 321 4.39 -10.27 48.54
CA GLU A 321 4.61 -9.43 49.72
C GLU A 321 4.12 -10.08 51.03
N GLY A 322 3.44 -11.24 50.96
CA GLY A 322 2.83 -11.90 52.12
C GLY A 322 1.62 -11.16 52.69
N SER A 323 1.05 -10.22 51.93
CA SER A 323 -0.08 -9.37 52.32
C SER A 323 -1.41 -10.13 52.30
N ILE A 324 -1.46 -11.27 51.62
CA ILE A 324 -2.62 -12.17 51.55
C ILE A 324 -2.16 -13.63 51.75
N PRO A 325 -2.93 -14.48 52.47
CA PRO A 325 -2.55 -15.87 52.70
C PRO A 325 -2.36 -16.65 51.40
N ALA A 326 -1.45 -17.63 51.42
CA ALA A 326 -1.14 -18.48 50.28
C ALA A 326 -2.42 -19.17 49.77
N ILE A 327 -2.61 -19.14 48.44
CA ILE A 327 -3.67 -19.88 47.78
C ILE A 327 -3.29 -21.37 47.83
N ASP A 328 -4.20 -22.22 48.32
CA ASP A 328 -3.99 -23.66 48.36
C ASP A 328 -3.94 -24.21 46.91
N LEU A 329 -2.74 -24.59 46.49
CA LEU A 329 -2.44 -25.22 45.21
C LEU A 329 -1.91 -26.64 45.42
N SER A 330 -2.45 -27.36 46.42
CA SER A 330 -1.95 -28.65 46.92
C SER A 330 -1.59 -29.70 45.86
N GLU A 331 -2.21 -29.69 44.68
CA GLU A 331 -1.89 -30.58 43.56
C GLU A 331 -0.65 -30.16 42.74
N HIS A 332 -0.30 -28.88 42.72
CA HIS A 332 0.75 -28.32 41.86
C HIS A 332 2.03 -27.91 42.63
N GLY A 333 1.95 -27.80 43.96
CA GLY A 333 3.04 -27.37 44.83
C GLY A 333 3.24 -25.86 44.84
N GLU A 334 4.26 -25.38 45.56
CA GLU A 334 4.52 -23.95 45.72
C GLU A 334 5.52 -23.41 44.68
N ILE A 335 5.33 -22.13 44.30
CA ILE A 335 6.32 -21.37 43.55
C ILE A 335 7.57 -21.22 44.43
N HIS A 336 8.74 -21.56 43.89
CA HIS A 336 10.00 -21.42 44.61
C HIS A 336 10.17 -19.96 45.09
N GLY A 337 10.51 -19.74 46.37
CA GLY A 337 10.50 -18.41 46.98
C GLY A 337 11.35 -17.36 46.24
N LYS A 338 12.50 -17.76 45.65
CA LYS A 338 13.32 -16.85 44.82
C LYS A 338 12.80 -16.65 43.38
N CYS A 339 11.86 -17.46 42.93
CA CYS A 339 11.17 -17.29 41.65
C CYS A 339 9.90 -16.43 41.78
N MET A 340 9.40 -16.17 43.00
CA MET A 340 8.21 -15.35 43.22
C MET A 340 8.38 -13.90 42.73
N PRO A 341 9.53 -13.21 42.95
CA PRO A 341 9.75 -11.89 42.34
C PRO A 341 9.71 -11.92 40.80
N ASN A 342 10.19 -13.00 40.18
CA ASN A 342 10.14 -13.16 38.73
C ASN A 342 8.71 -13.44 38.23
N ALA A 343 7.84 -14.03 39.07
CA ALA A 343 6.42 -14.19 38.78
C ALA A 343 5.72 -12.83 38.78
N VAL A 344 6.02 -11.96 39.76
CA VAL A 344 5.54 -10.56 39.80
C VAL A 344 5.99 -9.83 38.54
N GLN A 345 7.29 -9.92 38.19
CA GLN A 345 7.83 -9.29 36.99
C GLN A 345 7.13 -9.81 35.71
N ALA A 346 6.92 -11.12 35.59
CA ALA A 346 6.24 -11.70 34.43
C ALA A 346 4.79 -11.21 34.30
N THR A 347 4.06 -11.05 35.42
CA THR A 347 2.72 -10.45 35.39
C THR A 347 2.73 -8.95 35.10
N GLN A 348 3.73 -8.21 35.57
CA GLN A 348 3.92 -6.79 35.26
C GLN A 348 4.23 -6.56 33.79
N ASP A 349 5.06 -7.41 33.21
CA ASP A 349 5.37 -7.36 31.78
C ASP A 349 4.12 -7.69 30.96
N LYS A 350 3.26 -8.62 31.44
CA LYS A 350 1.96 -8.89 30.81
C LYS A 350 0.99 -7.71 30.91
N VAL A 351 0.99 -6.97 32.03
CA VAL A 351 0.23 -5.70 32.14
C VAL A 351 0.77 -4.64 31.19
N LYS A 352 2.09 -4.57 30.95
CA LYS A 352 2.63 -3.63 29.96
C LYS A 352 2.26 -4.02 28.52
N GLU A 353 2.21 -5.32 28.24
CA GLU A 353 1.80 -5.87 26.94
C GLU A 353 0.31 -5.64 26.67
N ASP A 354 -0.57 -5.92 27.64
CA ASP A 354 -2.02 -5.94 27.46
C ASP A 354 -2.75 -4.72 28.07
N GLY A 355 -2.06 -3.88 28.86
CA GLY A 355 -2.65 -2.81 29.69
C GLY A 355 -2.54 -1.39 29.11
N GLU A 356 -1.77 -1.20 28.04
CA GLU A 356 -2.04 -0.11 27.12
C GLU A 356 -3.14 -0.58 26.17
N ILE A 357 -4.20 0.23 25.98
CA ILE A 357 -5.25 -0.12 25.00
C ILE A 357 -4.53 -0.42 23.69
N PRO A 358 -4.65 -1.64 23.13
CA PRO A 358 -3.83 -2.06 22.02
C PRO A 358 -3.87 -1.00 20.92
N ASP A 359 -2.71 -0.43 20.62
CA ASP A 359 -2.48 -0.03 19.25
C ASP A 359 -2.66 -1.31 18.42
N VAL A 360 -3.49 -1.25 17.38
CA VAL A 360 -3.92 -2.42 16.59
C VAL A 360 -2.76 -2.93 15.70
N SER A 361 -1.53 -2.78 16.17
CA SER A 361 -0.28 -3.21 15.56
C SER A 361 0.21 -4.56 16.07
N SER A 362 -0.48 -5.23 17.01
CA SER A 362 -0.11 -6.58 17.45
C SER A 362 -1.31 -7.49 17.71
N HIS A 363 -1.47 -8.50 16.84
CA HIS A 363 -2.36 -9.64 17.07
C HIS A 363 -1.60 -10.76 17.81
N PRO A 364 -2.21 -11.44 18.78
CA PRO A 364 -1.58 -12.57 19.48
C PRO A 364 -1.80 -13.87 18.68
N ARG A 365 -0.72 -14.56 18.31
CA ARG A 365 -0.73 -15.98 17.95
C ARG A 365 0.54 -16.67 18.45
N ASP A 366 0.46 -17.22 19.65
CA ASP A 366 1.41 -18.23 20.14
C ASP A 366 0.81 -19.61 19.82
N LEU A 367 1.10 -20.12 18.62
CA LEU A 367 1.16 -21.56 18.32
C LEU A 367 2.07 -21.77 17.10
N GLU A 368 3.20 -22.43 17.38
CA GLU A 368 4.28 -22.86 16.47
C GLU A 368 5.21 -21.77 15.90
N LYS A 369 6.15 -21.36 16.76
CA LYS A 369 7.40 -20.68 16.39
C LYS A 369 8.25 -21.58 15.47
N THR A 370 8.09 -21.40 14.17
CA THR A 370 9.28 -21.25 13.30
C THR A 370 9.77 -19.82 13.53
N ILE A 371 11.07 -19.62 13.73
CA ILE A 371 11.66 -18.35 14.17
C ILE A 371 11.41 -17.25 13.11
N MET A 372 10.38 -16.43 13.33
CA MET A 372 9.99 -15.27 12.52
C MET A 372 11.05 -14.18 12.62
N SER A 373 11.73 -13.89 11.52
CA SER A 373 12.91 -13.03 11.52
C SER A 373 13.20 -12.40 10.17
N LEU A 374 13.96 -11.28 10.20
CA LEU A 374 14.54 -10.68 9.01
C LEU A 374 15.42 -11.69 8.27
N LEU A 375 15.41 -11.61 6.95
CA LEU A 375 16.25 -12.46 6.10
C LEU A 375 17.55 -11.75 5.77
N LYS A 376 18.63 -12.52 5.72
CA LYS A 376 19.96 -12.05 5.29
C LYS A 376 20.58 -13.01 4.29
N VAL A 377 21.51 -12.50 3.50
CA VAL A 377 22.34 -13.29 2.60
C VAL A 377 23.57 -13.78 3.34
N ASP A 378 23.81 -15.09 3.29
CA ASP A 378 25.03 -15.77 3.76
C ASP A 378 25.62 -16.60 2.61
N GLY A 379 26.64 -16.05 1.95
CA GLY A 379 27.22 -16.61 0.73
C GLY A 379 26.18 -16.77 -0.38
N THR A 380 25.91 -18.01 -0.77
CA THR A 380 24.93 -18.35 -1.81
C THR A 380 23.51 -18.55 -1.27
N LYS A 381 23.28 -18.33 0.03
CA LYS A 381 22.03 -18.70 0.73
C LYS A 381 21.32 -17.47 1.27
N ILE A 382 20.00 -17.58 1.37
CA ILE A 382 19.19 -16.72 2.22
C ILE A 382 18.98 -17.44 3.55
N VAL A 383 19.21 -16.76 4.66
CA VAL A 383 19.09 -17.29 6.02
C VAL A 383 18.23 -16.39 6.89
N ASN A 384 17.61 -16.99 7.91
CA ASN A 384 16.87 -16.28 8.94
C ASN A 384 17.81 -15.77 10.07
N GLU A 385 17.30 -15.08 11.10
CA GLU A 385 18.14 -14.58 12.22
C GLU A 385 18.83 -15.71 13.01
N ALA A 386 18.33 -16.95 12.94
CA ALA A 386 18.94 -18.11 13.56
C ALA A 386 20.03 -18.76 12.68
N GLY A 387 20.30 -18.23 11.48
CA GLY A 387 21.25 -18.80 10.51
C GLY A 387 20.69 -20.01 9.75
N GLU A 388 19.39 -20.26 9.84
CA GLU A 388 18.74 -21.37 9.12
C GLU A 388 18.38 -20.94 7.70
N GLU A 389 18.67 -21.80 6.73
CA GLU A 389 18.42 -21.51 5.31
C GLU A 389 16.92 -21.43 4.99
N VAL A 390 16.55 -20.36 4.31
CA VAL A 390 15.20 -20.09 3.81
C VAL A 390 15.24 -20.11 2.29
N ILE A 391 14.47 -21.02 1.68
CA ILE A 391 14.26 -21.04 0.23
C ILE A 391 12.92 -20.35 -0.02
N LEU A 392 12.95 -19.20 -0.68
CA LEU A 392 11.74 -18.47 -1.05
C LEU A 392 11.11 -19.15 -2.26
N ARG A 393 9.88 -19.61 -2.10
CA ARG A 393 9.04 -20.21 -3.15
C ARG A 393 7.83 -19.35 -3.31
N GLY A 394 7.79 -18.61 -4.41
CA GLY A 394 6.87 -17.51 -4.54
C GLY A 394 6.16 -17.41 -5.88
N ALA A 395 5.29 -16.41 -5.96
CA ALA A 395 4.70 -15.95 -7.22
C ALA A 395 4.78 -14.43 -7.31
N GLY A 396 4.86 -13.91 -8.53
CA GLY A 396 4.69 -12.49 -8.81
C GLY A 396 3.22 -12.10 -8.72
N LEU A 397 2.91 -11.00 -8.03
CA LEU A 397 1.59 -10.36 -8.06
C LEU A 397 1.51 -9.36 -9.23
N GLY A 398 1.88 -9.82 -10.43
CA GLY A 398 1.74 -9.06 -11.67
C GLY A 398 0.29 -8.75 -11.99
N GLY A 399 0.04 -7.67 -12.73
CA GLY A 399 -1.32 -7.25 -13.10
C GLY A 399 -2.05 -6.42 -12.04
N TRP A 400 -1.41 -6.19 -10.89
CA TRP A 400 -1.98 -5.46 -9.75
C TRP A 400 -1.52 -4.00 -9.72
N MET A 401 -0.54 -3.64 -8.90
CA MET A 401 0.05 -2.28 -8.82
C MET A 401 1.07 -1.99 -9.94
N ASN A 402 1.36 -2.97 -10.79
CA ASN A 402 1.92 -2.80 -12.11
C ASN A 402 1.09 -3.69 -13.04
N MET A 403 0.20 -3.08 -13.81
CA MET A 403 -0.74 -3.80 -14.67
C MET A 403 -0.07 -4.17 -15.99
N GLU A 404 -0.40 -5.34 -16.55
CA GLU A 404 0.12 -5.75 -17.86
C GLU A 404 -0.96 -6.24 -18.81
N ASN A 405 -0.75 -5.96 -20.09
CA ASN A 405 -1.74 -6.13 -21.15
C ASN A 405 -2.24 -7.57 -21.29
N PHE A 406 -1.39 -8.58 -21.16
CA PHE A 406 -1.79 -9.98 -21.28
C PHE A 406 -2.41 -10.52 -19.97
N ILE A 407 -2.08 -9.93 -18.82
CA ILE A 407 -2.55 -10.36 -17.50
C ILE A 407 -4.00 -9.96 -17.28
N THR A 408 -4.34 -8.71 -17.62
CA THR A 408 -5.70 -8.16 -17.44
C THR A 408 -6.43 -7.95 -18.77
N GLY A 409 -5.77 -8.12 -19.91
CA GLY A 409 -6.43 -8.19 -21.22
C GLY A 409 -6.62 -6.86 -21.94
N TYR A 410 -6.13 -5.76 -21.39
CA TYR A 410 -6.14 -4.46 -22.05
C TYR A 410 -5.04 -4.36 -23.15
N PRO A 411 -5.08 -3.39 -24.09
CA PRO A 411 -4.04 -3.20 -25.11
C PRO A 411 -2.99 -2.15 -24.70
N GLY A 412 -1.74 -2.29 -25.16
CA GLY A 412 -0.71 -1.27 -24.95
C GLY A 412 -0.13 -1.28 -23.53
N CYS A 413 -0.01 -0.09 -22.92
CA CYS A 413 0.55 0.15 -21.59
C CYS A 413 -0.52 0.60 -20.57
N GLU A 414 -0.20 0.50 -19.28
CA GLU A 414 -1.10 0.83 -18.17
C GLU A 414 -1.49 2.32 -18.16
N PHE A 415 -0.54 3.25 -18.37
CA PHE A 415 -0.86 4.69 -18.39
C PHE A 415 -1.91 5.01 -19.46
N GLN A 416 -1.81 4.37 -20.64
CA GLN A 416 -2.73 4.61 -21.76
C GLN A 416 -4.17 4.22 -21.40
N ILE A 417 -4.35 3.10 -20.72
CA ILE A 417 -5.69 2.62 -20.36
C ILE A 417 -6.27 3.38 -19.18
N ARG A 418 -5.45 3.85 -18.24
CA ARG A 418 -5.89 4.72 -17.14
C ARG A 418 -6.36 6.07 -17.67
N GLU A 419 -5.58 6.69 -18.55
CA GLU A 419 -5.95 7.96 -19.21
C GLU A 419 -7.19 7.83 -20.09
N ALA A 420 -7.27 6.76 -20.90
CA ALA A 420 -8.41 6.53 -21.78
C ALA A 420 -9.69 6.27 -20.99
N LEU A 421 -9.62 5.48 -19.90
CA LEU A 421 -10.79 5.25 -19.05
C LEU A 421 -11.26 6.55 -18.39
N ALA A 422 -10.35 7.32 -17.79
CA ALA A 422 -10.68 8.62 -17.20
C ALA A 422 -11.31 9.57 -18.22
N THR A 423 -10.84 9.55 -19.47
CA THR A 423 -11.42 10.33 -20.57
C THR A 423 -12.82 9.86 -20.95
N SER A 424 -13.05 8.55 -21.01
CA SER A 424 -14.33 7.97 -21.47
C SER A 424 -15.43 8.01 -20.41
N ILE A 425 -15.13 7.83 -19.11
CA ILE A 425 -16.15 7.74 -18.05
C ILE A 425 -16.01 8.77 -16.92
N GLY A 426 -15.01 9.67 -17.00
CA GLY A 426 -14.68 10.64 -15.97
C GLY A 426 -13.68 10.11 -14.94
N LEU A 427 -12.87 11.01 -14.39
CA LEU A 427 -11.78 10.67 -13.46
C LEU A 427 -12.28 9.94 -12.20
N GLU A 428 -13.34 10.45 -11.56
CA GLU A 428 -13.88 9.86 -10.31
C GLU A 428 -14.27 8.39 -10.47
N LYS A 429 -14.95 8.04 -11.58
CA LYS A 429 -15.36 6.67 -11.87
C LYS A 429 -14.18 5.78 -12.25
N SER A 430 -13.21 6.32 -12.97
CA SER A 430 -11.97 5.61 -13.31
C SER A 430 -11.19 5.26 -12.04
N ASP A 431 -10.97 6.23 -11.15
CA ASP A 431 -10.28 6.04 -9.88
C ASP A 431 -11.03 5.07 -8.98
N PHE A 432 -12.36 5.18 -8.91
CA PHE A 432 -13.20 4.21 -8.19
C PHE A 432 -13.00 2.80 -8.72
N PHE A 433 -13.06 2.59 -10.04
CA PHE A 433 -12.88 1.28 -10.65
C PHE A 433 -11.51 0.67 -10.32
N PHE A 434 -10.43 1.44 -10.50
CA PHE A 434 -9.08 0.94 -10.23
C PHE A 434 -8.80 0.72 -8.74
N ASP A 435 -9.34 1.55 -7.84
CA ASP A 435 -9.22 1.31 -6.39
C ASP A 435 -9.89 -0.01 -5.98
N LYS A 436 -11.10 -0.26 -6.51
CA LYS A 436 -11.82 -1.53 -6.30
C LYS A 436 -11.12 -2.72 -6.93
N PHE A 437 -10.60 -2.55 -8.14
CA PHE A 437 -9.83 -3.57 -8.83
C PHE A 437 -8.62 -3.99 -7.98
N LEU A 438 -7.81 -3.03 -7.49
CA LEU A 438 -6.66 -3.30 -6.64
C LEU A 438 -7.05 -3.97 -5.31
N ASP A 439 -8.19 -3.58 -4.72
CA ASP A 439 -8.70 -4.24 -3.51
C ASP A 439 -9.04 -5.72 -3.78
N TYR A 440 -9.84 -5.98 -4.82
CA TYR A 440 -10.34 -7.32 -5.15
C TYR A 440 -9.31 -8.25 -5.77
N PHE A 441 -8.24 -7.72 -6.37
CA PHE A 441 -7.21 -8.54 -7.01
C PHE A 441 -6.44 -9.42 -6.01
N PHE A 442 -6.27 -8.97 -4.76
CA PHE A 442 -5.61 -9.76 -3.72
C PHE A 442 -6.18 -9.42 -2.34
N MET A 443 -6.83 -10.41 -1.71
CA MET A 443 -7.47 -10.29 -0.39
C MET A 443 -6.99 -11.42 0.55
N ASP A 444 -7.50 -11.45 1.78
CA ASP A 444 -7.15 -12.48 2.77
C ASP A 444 -7.32 -13.92 2.25
N ALA A 445 -8.38 -14.17 1.47
CA ALA A 445 -8.64 -15.46 0.87
C ALA A 445 -7.53 -15.91 -0.11
N ASP A 446 -6.92 -14.96 -0.84
CA ASP A 446 -5.79 -15.20 -1.73
C ASP A 446 -4.54 -15.60 -0.94
N ALA A 447 -4.17 -14.80 0.06
CA ALA A 447 -3.03 -15.08 0.94
C ALA A 447 -3.18 -16.44 1.65
N LYS A 448 -4.39 -16.72 2.15
CA LYS A 448 -4.71 -18.01 2.78
C LYS A 448 -4.51 -19.17 1.81
N PHE A 449 -5.08 -19.07 0.60
CA PHE A 449 -4.92 -20.11 -0.42
C PHE A 449 -3.46 -20.35 -0.77
N PHE A 450 -2.70 -19.27 -1.00
CA PHE A 450 -1.29 -19.34 -1.33
C PHE A 450 -0.48 -20.07 -0.24
N SER A 451 -0.73 -19.74 1.03
CA SER A 451 -0.13 -20.42 2.19
C SER A 451 -0.47 -21.91 2.25
N THR A 452 -1.69 -22.32 1.89
CA THR A 452 -2.07 -23.75 1.86
C THR A 452 -1.29 -24.60 0.86
N LEU A 453 -0.65 -23.98 -0.15
CA LEU A 453 0.20 -24.67 -1.12
C LEU A 453 1.63 -24.89 -0.59
N GLY A 454 1.96 -24.40 0.61
CA GLY A 454 3.33 -24.45 1.16
C GLY A 454 4.28 -23.43 0.54
N LEU A 455 3.75 -22.44 -0.18
CA LEU A 455 4.50 -21.32 -0.73
C LEU A 455 4.63 -20.20 0.32
N ASN A 456 5.72 -19.44 0.27
CA ASN A 456 6.13 -18.58 1.39
C ASN A 456 6.61 -17.19 0.97
N CYS A 457 6.49 -16.81 -0.30
CA CYS A 457 6.92 -15.49 -0.78
C CYS A 457 5.98 -14.95 -1.87
N ILE A 458 5.65 -13.66 -1.84
CA ILE A 458 4.99 -12.96 -2.95
C ILE A 458 5.89 -11.80 -3.38
N ARG A 459 6.29 -11.80 -4.65
CA ARG A 459 6.95 -10.63 -5.27
C ARG A 459 5.84 -9.63 -5.62
N LEU A 460 6.01 -8.37 -5.22
CA LEU A 460 5.04 -7.29 -5.39
C LEU A 460 5.60 -6.25 -6.38
N PRO A 461 5.37 -6.43 -7.70
CA PRO A 461 5.62 -5.41 -8.70
C PRO A 461 4.73 -4.19 -8.48
N PHE A 462 5.32 -3.00 -8.47
CA PHE A 462 4.58 -1.74 -8.45
C PHE A 462 5.20 -0.68 -9.36
N ASN A 463 4.32 0.20 -9.85
CA ASN A 463 4.64 1.32 -10.72
C ASN A 463 4.89 2.60 -9.91
N TYR A 464 5.91 3.39 -10.28
CA TYR A 464 6.25 4.66 -9.60
C TYR A 464 5.09 5.68 -9.60
N HIS A 465 4.17 5.61 -10.57
CA HIS A 465 2.99 6.50 -10.64
C HIS A 465 2.09 6.46 -9.40
N HIS A 466 2.13 5.36 -8.64
CA HIS A 466 1.41 5.23 -7.38
C HIS A 466 1.99 6.10 -6.26
N PHE A 467 3.29 6.36 -6.28
CA PHE A 467 4.03 6.96 -5.16
C PHE A 467 4.54 8.35 -5.45
N GLU A 468 4.80 8.69 -6.70
CA GLU A 468 5.18 10.05 -7.09
C GLU A 468 3.96 10.76 -7.66
N ALA A 469 3.86 12.07 -7.46
CA ALA A 469 2.89 12.90 -8.17
C ALA A 469 3.08 12.81 -9.70
N ASP A 470 2.34 13.61 -10.46
CA ASP A 470 2.49 13.61 -11.92
C ASP A 470 3.89 14.10 -12.35
N ASP A 471 4.22 13.86 -13.62
CA ASP A 471 5.50 14.29 -14.20
C ASP A 471 5.68 15.82 -14.24
N MET A 472 4.61 16.60 -14.00
CA MET A 472 4.70 18.06 -13.87
C MET A 472 5.10 18.49 -12.45
N ASN A 473 4.97 17.61 -11.45
CA ASN A 473 5.32 17.84 -10.06
C ASN A 473 6.20 16.69 -9.50
N PRO A 474 7.38 16.42 -10.09
CA PRO A 474 8.22 15.30 -9.67
C PRO A 474 8.72 15.48 -8.23
N ARG A 475 9.02 14.37 -7.56
CA ARG A 475 9.52 14.27 -6.18
C ARG A 475 8.54 14.78 -5.13
N VAL A 476 7.24 14.68 -5.41
CA VAL A 476 6.17 14.85 -4.43
C VAL A 476 5.61 13.47 -4.12
N LEU A 477 5.73 13.05 -2.86
CA LEU A 477 5.29 11.73 -2.41
C LEU A 477 3.75 11.70 -2.28
N LYS A 478 3.13 10.71 -2.92
CA LYS A 478 1.72 10.36 -2.75
C LYS A 478 1.60 9.32 -1.65
N GLU A 479 1.23 9.76 -0.45
CA GLU A 479 0.99 8.86 0.69
C GLU A 479 -0.10 7.81 0.40
N SER A 480 -1.05 8.13 -0.49
CA SER A 480 -2.08 7.18 -0.94
C SER A 480 -1.51 5.97 -1.68
N GLY A 481 -0.30 6.05 -2.24
CA GLY A 481 0.39 4.94 -2.89
C GLY A 481 0.66 3.76 -1.96
N PHE A 482 0.85 4.02 -0.67
CA PHE A 482 1.10 2.98 0.34
C PHE A 482 -0.15 2.19 0.72
N LYS A 483 -1.36 2.73 0.49
CA LYS A 483 -2.64 2.12 0.93
C LYS A 483 -2.76 0.64 0.56
N HIS A 484 -2.55 0.32 -0.71
CA HIS A 484 -2.72 -1.03 -1.23
C HIS A 484 -1.51 -1.91 -0.97
N LEU A 485 -0.30 -1.33 -1.09
CA LEU A 485 0.95 -2.05 -0.85
C LEU A 485 1.05 -2.53 0.61
N ASP A 486 0.79 -1.64 1.58
CA ASP A 486 0.79 -1.97 3.01
C ASP A 486 -0.27 -3.01 3.34
N ARG A 487 -1.48 -2.87 2.78
CA ARG A 487 -2.58 -3.84 2.96
C ARG A 487 -2.15 -5.25 2.53
N VAL A 488 -1.54 -5.41 1.35
CA VAL A 488 -1.12 -6.74 0.87
C VAL A 488 0.07 -7.30 1.66
N ILE A 489 1.00 -6.45 2.10
CA ILE A 489 2.07 -6.87 3.02
C ILE A 489 1.48 -7.41 4.32
N GLU A 490 0.51 -6.71 4.91
CA GLU A 490 -0.18 -7.13 6.14
C GLU A 490 -0.98 -8.45 5.94
N LEU A 491 -1.66 -8.60 4.80
CA LEU A 491 -2.35 -9.85 4.45
C LEU A 491 -1.36 -11.01 4.31
N CYS A 492 -0.25 -10.82 3.60
CA CYS A 492 0.79 -11.85 3.45
C CYS A 492 1.41 -12.21 4.82
N ALA A 493 1.71 -11.20 5.64
CA ALA A 493 2.22 -11.37 7.00
C ALA A 493 1.29 -12.23 7.87
N ALA A 494 -0.02 -12.02 7.79
CA ALA A 494 -1.01 -12.77 8.57
C ALA A 494 -1.07 -14.28 8.24
N HIS A 495 -0.49 -14.69 7.10
CA HIS A 495 -0.43 -16.06 6.59
C HIS A 495 0.99 -16.61 6.44
N ASN A 496 1.96 -15.96 7.08
CA ASN A 496 3.38 -16.32 7.06
C ASN A 496 4.04 -16.29 5.68
N ILE A 497 3.68 -15.30 4.86
CA ILE A 497 4.21 -15.11 3.52
C ILE A 497 5.11 -13.87 3.52
N TYR A 498 6.37 -14.05 3.15
CA TYR A 498 7.28 -12.93 2.90
C TYR A 498 6.88 -12.15 1.64
N THR A 499 7.29 -10.91 1.56
CA THR A 499 7.10 -10.06 0.38
C THR A 499 8.43 -9.55 -0.16
N ILE A 500 8.58 -9.45 -1.48
CA ILE A 500 9.70 -8.74 -2.13
C ILE A 500 9.11 -7.53 -2.83
N LEU A 501 9.55 -6.33 -2.47
CA LEU A 501 9.06 -5.09 -3.04
C LEU A 501 9.81 -4.78 -4.32
N ASP A 502 9.14 -4.80 -5.46
CA ASP A 502 9.73 -4.67 -6.78
C ASP A 502 9.27 -3.38 -7.46
N LEU A 503 10.20 -2.43 -7.61
CA LEU A 503 9.94 -1.23 -8.41
C LEU A 503 10.05 -1.60 -9.89
N HIS A 504 8.92 -1.99 -10.43
CA HIS A 504 8.81 -2.62 -11.73
C HIS A 504 8.83 -1.62 -12.88
N THR A 505 8.41 -0.38 -12.59
CA THR A 505 8.38 0.73 -13.55
C THR A 505 8.97 2.00 -12.95
N VAL A 506 9.79 2.70 -13.74
CA VAL A 506 10.45 3.96 -13.38
C VAL A 506 10.24 5.03 -14.45
N PRO A 507 10.43 6.33 -14.13
CA PRO A 507 10.25 7.41 -15.09
C PRO A 507 11.01 7.18 -16.41
N GLY A 508 10.30 7.30 -17.52
CA GLY A 508 10.86 7.13 -18.86
C GLY A 508 11.21 5.71 -19.29
N GLY A 509 10.89 4.68 -18.50
CA GLY A 509 11.09 3.27 -18.83
C GLY A 509 12.56 2.83 -18.83
N GLN A 510 12.90 1.90 -17.95
CA GLN A 510 14.22 1.27 -17.86
C GLN A 510 14.49 0.26 -18.98
N ASN A 511 13.44 -0.14 -19.69
CA ASN A 511 13.49 -0.99 -20.85
C ASN A 511 12.46 -0.56 -21.90
N THR A 512 12.27 -1.37 -22.95
CA THR A 512 11.39 -1.06 -24.08
C THR A 512 10.09 -1.85 -24.03
N GLY A 513 9.78 -2.49 -22.91
CA GLY A 513 8.63 -3.37 -22.74
C GLY A 513 7.38 -2.56 -22.38
N TRP A 514 6.21 -3.15 -22.59
CA TRP A 514 4.95 -2.54 -22.17
C TRP A 514 4.89 -2.40 -20.64
N HIS A 515 5.50 -3.35 -19.91
CA HIS A 515 5.46 -3.44 -18.46
C HIS A 515 6.36 -2.41 -17.76
N SER A 516 7.18 -1.63 -18.50
CA SER A 516 7.85 -0.43 -17.99
C SER A 516 7.04 0.86 -18.19
N ASP A 517 5.78 0.71 -18.62
CA ASP A 517 4.71 1.73 -18.69
C ASP A 517 5.07 3.10 -19.30
N HIS A 518 5.95 3.14 -20.29
CA HIS A 518 6.41 4.39 -20.90
C HIS A 518 5.78 4.64 -22.29
N GLY A 519 5.27 3.60 -22.95
CA GLY A 519 4.59 3.71 -24.26
C GLY A 519 5.49 3.94 -25.47
N GLY A 520 6.82 3.89 -25.31
CA GLY A 520 7.76 4.00 -26.42
C GLY A 520 8.72 2.82 -26.52
N HIS A 521 9.59 2.90 -27.52
CA HIS A 521 10.51 1.82 -27.90
C HIS A 521 11.97 2.10 -27.51
N LEU A 522 12.20 3.13 -26.69
CA LEU A 522 13.52 3.56 -26.25
C LEU A 522 13.51 3.69 -24.73
N ALA A 523 14.41 2.99 -24.05
CA ALA A 523 14.58 3.09 -22.61
C ALA A 523 15.15 4.47 -22.20
N ASN A 524 14.27 5.46 -22.03
CA ASN A 524 14.65 6.86 -21.83
C ASN A 524 15.18 7.12 -20.41
N PHE A 525 14.91 6.22 -19.46
CA PHE A 525 15.53 6.22 -18.13
C PHE A 525 17.07 6.36 -18.18
N TRP A 526 17.72 5.72 -19.16
CA TRP A 526 19.17 5.76 -19.30
C TRP A 526 19.69 7.05 -19.95
N LYS A 527 18.83 7.81 -20.62
CA LYS A 527 19.19 9.06 -21.31
C LYS A 527 19.03 10.28 -20.42
N HIS A 528 18.08 10.25 -19.50
CA HIS A 528 17.74 11.39 -18.65
C HIS A 528 18.19 11.13 -17.21
N LYS A 529 19.19 11.88 -16.75
CA LYS A 529 19.67 11.79 -15.37
C LYS A 529 18.57 12.07 -14.36
N ASP A 530 17.66 13.00 -14.66
CA ASP A 530 16.56 13.37 -13.78
C ASP A 530 15.65 12.16 -13.45
N PHE A 531 15.38 11.28 -14.42
CA PHE A 531 14.60 10.06 -14.19
C PHE A 531 15.26 9.13 -13.19
N GLN A 532 16.59 8.96 -13.28
CA GLN A 532 17.37 8.21 -12.29
C GLN A 532 17.35 8.88 -10.91
N ASP A 533 17.43 10.21 -10.87
CA ASP A 533 17.41 10.98 -9.63
C ASP A 533 16.04 10.89 -8.93
N ARG A 534 14.93 10.85 -9.69
CA ARG A 534 13.57 10.61 -9.18
C ARG A 534 13.45 9.21 -8.59
N THR A 535 13.95 8.19 -9.28
CA THR A 535 13.94 6.81 -8.74
C THR A 535 14.79 6.65 -7.48
N VAL A 536 15.97 7.28 -7.43
CA VAL A 536 16.81 7.27 -6.21
C VAL A 536 16.09 7.95 -5.05
N TRP A 537 15.45 9.09 -5.30
CA TRP A 537 14.62 9.77 -4.30
C TRP A 537 13.47 8.89 -3.81
N LEU A 538 12.76 8.22 -4.72
CA LEU A 538 11.65 7.34 -4.35
C LEU A 538 12.13 6.16 -3.48
N TRP A 539 13.27 5.54 -3.82
CA TRP A 539 13.84 4.47 -3.00
C TRP A 539 14.24 4.92 -1.59
N GLU A 540 14.68 6.16 -1.42
CA GLU A 540 14.90 6.74 -0.09
C GLU A 540 13.60 6.79 0.72
N GLN A 541 12.47 7.19 0.09
CA GLN A 541 11.16 7.22 0.76
C GLN A 541 10.64 5.81 1.08
N LEU A 542 10.71 4.89 0.11
CA LEU A 542 10.24 3.51 0.27
C LEU A 542 11.03 2.78 1.36
N ALA A 543 12.36 2.87 1.35
CA ALA A 543 13.19 2.24 2.38
C ALA A 543 12.95 2.86 3.76
N ALA A 544 12.76 4.18 3.85
CA ALA A 544 12.46 4.84 5.12
C ALA A 544 11.11 4.41 5.71
N HIS A 545 10.10 4.17 4.87
CA HIS A 545 8.76 3.70 5.26
C HIS A 545 8.78 2.24 5.72
N TYR A 546 9.49 1.37 4.98
CA TYR A 546 9.44 -0.08 5.18
C TYR A 546 10.53 -0.66 6.11
N LYS A 547 11.47 0.17 6.58
CA LYS A 547 12.55 -0.29 7.46
C LYS A 547 12.05 -1.05 8.69
N GLY A 548 12.70 -2.17 8.98
CA GLY A 548 12.39 -3.02 10.13
C GLY A 548 11.14 -3.92 9.99
N ASN A 549 10.40 -3.85 8.89
CA ASN A 549 9.28 -4.77 8.66
C ASN A 549 9.77 -6.18 8.26
N LYS A 550 9.79 -7.10 9.22
CA LYS A 550 10.31 -8.47 9.05
C LYS A 550 9.61 -9.32 7.99
N TRP A 551 8.40 -8.94 7.54
CA TRP A 551 7.67 -9.66 6.49
C TRP A 551 8.08 -9.24 5.08
N ILE A 552 8.95 -8.25 4.96
CA ILE A 552 9.62 -7.92 3.71
C ILE A 552 10.93 -8.71 3.68
N ALA A 553 11.08 -9.62 2.72
CA ALA A 553 12.34 -10.33 2.49
C ALA A 553 13.41 -9.39 1.93
N GLY A 554 13.00 -8.39 1.15
CA GLY A 554 13.88 -7.35 0.65
C GLY A 554 13.28 -6.53 -0.49
N TYR A 555 14.16 -5.77 -1.13
CA TYR A 555 13.85 -4.79 -2.15
C TYR A 555 14.46 -5.21 -3.49
N ASN A 556 13.68 -5.19 -4.55
CA ASN A 556 14.13 -5.36 -5.93
C ASN A 556 14.10 -3.97 -6.61
N PRO A 557 15.24 -3.26 -6.70
CA PRO A 557 15.18 -1.82 -6.96
C PRO A 557 14.83 -1.38 -8.39
N LEU A 558 15.01 -2.28 -9.35
CA LEU A 558 14.75 -2.00 -10.75
C LEU A 558 14.58 -3.32 -11.50
N ASN A 559 13.38 -3.56 -12.01
CA ASN A 559 13.08 -4.71 -12.83
C ASN A 559 13.72 -4.59 -14.23
N GLU A 560 14.39 -5.65 -14.68
CA GLU A 560 14.81 -5.88 -16.08
C GLU A 560 15.42 -4.66 -16.80
N PRO A 561 16.52 -4.07 -16.30
CA PRO A 561 17.18 -2.98 -16.99
C PRO A 561 17.69 -3.41 -18.38
N THR A 562 17.59 -2.50 -19.36
CA THR A 562 18.22 -2.67 -20.68
C THR A 562 19.04 -1.43 -21.05
N ASP A 563 20.17 -1.24 -20.38
CA ASP A 563 21.12 -0.18 -20.68
C ASP A 563 22.05 -0.59 -21.84
N PRO A 564 21.97 0.06 -23.02
CA PRO A 564 22.85 -0.27 -24.15
C PRO A 564 24.34 0.01 -23.90
N SER A 565 24.68 0.80 -22.86
CA SER A 565 26.08 1.09 -22.51
C SER A 565 26.70 0.06 -21.56
N HIS A 566 25.88 -0.81 -20.95
CA HIS A 566 26.28 -1.78 -19.92
C HIS A 566 27.04 -1.17 -18.72
N SER A 567 26.98 0.13 -18.50
CA SER A 567 27.73 0.79 -17.41
C SER A 567 26.90 1.77 -16.59
N ARG A 568 25.89 2.41 -17.18
CA ARG A 568 25.05 3.40 -16.48
C ARG A 568 24.19 2.72 -15.42
N PHE A 569 23.72 1.50 -15.67
CA PHE A 569 22.92 0.75 -14.70
C PHE A 569 23.69 0.44 -13.40
N LEU A 570 25.00 0.15 -13.48
CA LEU A 570 25.84 -0.05 -12.30
C LEU A 570 26.04 1.24 -11.51
N ALA A 571 26.30 2.35 -12.21
CA ALA A 571 26.39 3.66 -11.57
C ALA A 571 25.08 4.04 -10.87
N PHE A 572 23.94 3.69 -11.45
CA PHE A 572 22.63 3.84 -10.83
C PHE A 572 22.46 2.93 -9.61
N TYR A 573 22.77 1.63 -9.71
CA TYR A 573 22.71 0.69 -8.58
C TYR A 573 23.58 1.12 -7.41
N GLN A 574 24.79 1.65 -7.64
CA GLN A 574 25.63 2.19 -6.57
C GLN A 574 24.95 3.33 -5.81
N ARG A 575 24.18 4.18 -6.51
CA ARG A 575 23.44 5.28 -5.89
C ARG A 575 22.25 4.79 -5.09
N VAL A 576 21.48 3.86 -5.67
CA VAL A 576 20.31 3.24 -5.03
C VAL A 576 20.73 2.46 -3.78
N PHE A 577 21.78 1.64 -3.88
CA PHE A 577 22.36 0.91 -2.75
C PHE A 577 22.66 1.85 -1.59
N LYS A 578 23.33 2.98 -1.87
CA LYS A 578 23.71 3.96 -0.83
C LYS A 578 22.50 4.57 -0.13
N VAL A 579 21.46 4.98 -0.87
CA VAL A 579 20.27 5.60 -0.24
C VAL A 579 19.42 4.58 0.51
N ILE A 580 19.26 3.37 -0.04
CA ILE A 580 18.56 2.28 0.66
C ILE A 580 19.30 1.94 1.94
N ARG A 581 20.61 1.68 1.89
CA ARG A 581 21.39 1.33 3.09
C ARG A 581 21.46 2.44 4.14
N ALA A 582 21.40 3.70 3.71
CA ALA A 582 21.33 4.83 4.65
C ALA A 582 19.98 4.89 5.39
N ALA A 583 18.88 4.55 4.73
CA ALA A 583 17.54 4.51 5.34
C ALA A 583 17.26 3.19 6.08
N ASP A 584 17.78 2.08 5.55
CA ASP A 584 17.52 0.71 5.94
C ASP A 584 18.77 -0.18 5.80
N PRO A 585 19.45 -0.49 6.91
CA PRO A 585 20.67 -1.29 6.89
C PRO A 585 20.42 -2.81 6.85
N GLU A 586 19.17 -3.29 6.93
CA GLU A 586 18.91 -4.70 7.25
C GLU A 586 18.31 -5.52 6.10
N HIS A 587 17.44 -4.96 5.26
CA HIS A 587 16.77 -5.74 4.22
C HIS A 587 17.70 -6.18 3.07
N ILE A 588 17.40 -7.34 2.46
CA ILE A 588 18.13 -7.81 1.27
C ILE A 588 17.86 -6.86 0.10
N ILE A 589 18.87 -6.59 -0.73
CA ILE A 589 18.67 -5.92 -2.02
C ILE A 589 18.87 -6.94 -3.14
N PHE A 590 17.83 -7.13 -3.98
CA PHE A 590 17.79 -8.01 -5.12
C PHE A 590 18.08 -7.23 -6.40
N PHE A 591 19.30 -7.33 -6.95
CA PHE A 591 19.70 -6.64 -8.18
C PHE A 591 19.48 -7.50 -9.41
N ASP A 592 18.70 -6.99 -10.37
CA ASP A 592 18.53 -7.61 -11.68
C ASP A 592 19.78 -7.47 -12.54
N GLY A 593 20.02 -8.47 -13.37
CA GLY A 593 20.99 -8.37 -14.46
C GLY A 593 20.56 -7.34 -15.51
N ASN A 594 21.51 -6.82 -16.29
CA ASN A 594 21.18 -6.06 -17.50
C ASN A 594 20.57 -7.00 -18.55
N THR A 595 20.07 -6.42 -19.64
CA THR A 595 19.54 -7.18 -20.79
C THR A 595 18.40 -8.11 -20.35
N TRP A 596 17.38 -7.55 -19.69
CA TRP A 596 16.20 -8.29 -19.20
C TRP A 596 16.52 -9.32 -18.10
N ALA A 597 17.36 -8.94 -17.11
CA ALA A 597 17.80 -9.82 -16.03
C ALA A 597 18.57 -11.08 -16.50
N GLN A 598 19.28 -11.00 -17.63
CA GLN A 598 20.04 -12.12 -18.22
C GLN A 598 21.56 -11.94 -18.20
N ASP A 599 22.06 -10.71 -18.07
CA ASP A 599 23.49 -10.39 -18.19
C ASP A 599 24.07 -9.72 -16.95
N PHE A 600 25.00 -10.41 -16.29
CA PHE A 600 25.76 -9.91 -15.14
C PHE A 600 27.24 -9.62 -15.47
N SER A 601 27.66 -9.81 -16.72
CA SER A 601 29.07 -9.72 -17.12
C SER A 601 29.72 -8.36 -16.82
N ALA A 602 28.92 -7.29 -16.81
CA ALA A 602 29.40 -5.94 -16.54
C ALA A 602 29.60 -5.61 -15.06
N PHE A 603 29.06 -6.39 -14.12
CA PHE A 603 29.09 -6.06 -12.67
C PHE A 603 30.51 -5.98 -12.09
N GLY A 604 31.51 -6.59 -12.73
CA GLY A 604 32.93 -6.43 -12.36
C GLY A 604 33.22 -6.86 -10.92
N GLU A 605 33.68 -5.94 -10.07
CA GLU A 605 34.00 -6.21 -8.67
C GLU A 605 33.11 -5.43 -7.68
N VAL A 606 32.09 -4.71 -8.17
CA VAL A 606 31.24 -3.84 -7.35
C VAL A 606 30.47 -4.61 -6.27
N TYR A 607 30.19 -5.90 -6.51
CA TYR A 607 29.52 -6.79 -5.55
C TYR A 607 30.27 -6.87 -4.20
N LYS A 608 31.57 -6.60 -4.16
CA LYS A 608 32.38 -6.58 -2.92
C LYS A 608 32.06 -5.38 -2.04
N GLU A 609 31.47 -4.32 -2.61
CA GLU A 609 31.03 -3.13 -1.88
C GLU A 609 29.59 -3.25 -1.37
N TRP A 610 28.86 -4.29 -1.78
CA TRP A 610 27.45 -4.47 -1.49
C TRP A 610 27.23 -5.60 -0.48
N ASP A 611 26.84 -5.21 0.74
CA ASP A 611 26.46 -6.16 1.76
C ASP A 611 24.99 -6.59 1.61
N ASN A 612 24.72 -7.81 2.05
CA ASN A 612 23.36 -8.36 2.12
C ASN A 612 22.57 -8.21 0.81
N THR A 613 23.19 -8.60 -0.30
CA THR A 613 22.59 -8.53 -1.64
C THR A 613 22.46 -9.88 -2.30
N ALA A 614 21.35 -10.07 -3.03
CA ALA A 614 21.12 -11.19 -3.92
C ALA A 614 20.92 -10.67 -5.34
N TYR A 615 21.01 -11.56 -6.33
CA TYR A 615 20.95 -11.20 -7.74
C TYR A 615 19.79 -11.92 -8.42
N SER A 616 18.96 -11.17 -9.14
CA SER A 616 17.74 -11.63 -9.77
C SER A 616 17.98 -12.02 -11.23
N ILE A 617 17.83 -13.30 -11.55
CA ILE A 617 17.76 -13.79 -12.93
C ILE A 617 16.30 -13.97 -13.33
N HIS A 618 15.96 -13.82 -14.61
CA HIS A 618 14.68 -14.25 -15.16
C HIS A 618 14.89 -15.42 -16.14
N ASP A 619 14.24 -16.56 -15.89
CA ASP A 619 14.47 -17.82 -16.62
C ASP A 619 13.23 -18.34 -17.35
N TYR A 620 12.83 -17.61 -18.39
CA TYR A 620 11.80 -18.05 -19.32
C TYR A 620 12.36 -19.05 -20.35
N SER A 621 11.78 -20.26 -20.40
CA SER A 621 12.09 -21.26 -21.41
C SER A 621 11.25 -21.05 -22.68
N PRO A 622 11.84 -21.03 -23.89
CA PRO A 622 11.07 -21.00 -25.14
C PRO A 622 10.05 -22.14 -25.28
N PHE A 623 10.30 -23.28 -24.63
CA PHE A 623 9.35 -24.41 -24.57
C PHE A 623 8.10 -24.11 -23.74
N GLY A 624 8.08 -23.02 -22.98
CA GLY A 624 6.91 -22.51 -22.26
C GLY A 624 5.95 -21.69 -23.11
N PHE A 625 6.29 -21.36 -24.37
CA PHE A 625 5.56 -20.38 -25.19
C PHE A 625 4.97 -20.95 -26.49
N PRO A 626 3.93 -20.32 -27.08
CA PRO A 626 3.33 -20.76 -28.35
C PRO A 626 4.32 -20.81 -29.50
N ALA A 627 5.30 -19.90 -29.51
CA ALA A 627 6.32 -19.78 -30.56
C ALA A 627 7.49 -20.79 -30.44
N ALA A 628 7.38 -21.84 -29.62
CA ALA A 628 8.41 -22.85 -29.47
C ALA A 628 8.81 -23.46 -30.83
N HIS A 629 10.12 -23.52 -31.12
CA HIS A 629 10.64 -23.99 -32.41
C HIS A 629 10.35 -25.47 -32.71
N GLU A 630 10.14 -26.27 -31.67
CA GLU A 630 9.80 -27.68 -31.75
C GLU A 630 8.94 -28.08 -30.53
N PRO A 631 8.14 -29.16 -30.62
CA PRO A 631 7.40 -29.69 -29.47
C PRO A 631 8.34 -30.15 -28.35
N TYR A 632 7.99 -29.81 -27.11
CA TYR A 632 8.75 -30.29 -25.95
C TYR A 632 8.28 -31.69 -25.54
N VAL A 633 9.18 -32.66 -25.65
CA VAL A 633 8.95 -34.05 -25.22
C VAL A 633 9.81 -34.43 -24.03
N GLY A 634 10.62 -33.50 -23.53
CA GLY A 634 11.56 -33.72 -22.42
C GLY A 634 12.69 -34.66 -22.77
N ALA A 635 13.12 -34.68 -24.04
CA ALA A 635 14.30 -35.45 -24.44
C ALA A 635 15.56 -34.87 -23.78
N PRO A 636 16.60 -35.70 -23.52
CA PRO A 636 17.82 -35.26 -22.84
C PRO A 636 18.47 -34.02 -23.46
N GLU A 637 18.45 -33.88 -24.78
CA GLU A 637 19.00 -32.73 -25.50
C GLU A 637 18.20 -31.45 -25.25
N GLN A 638 16.87 -31.57 -25.11
CA GLN A 638 15.99 -30.43 -24.82
C GLN A 638 16.20 -29.95 -23.38
N ARG A 639 16.25 -30.87 -22.42
CA ARG A 639 16.58 -30.60 -21.02
C ARG A 639 17.96 -29.96 -20.90
N ALA A 640 18.95 -30.50 -21.61
CA ALA A 640 20.30 -29.96 -21.62
C ALA A 640 20.37 -28.55 -22.23
N ARG A 641 19.50 -28.20 -23.19
CA ARG A 641 19.40 -26.80 -23.69
C ARG A 641 18.85 -25.86 -22.62
N MET A 642 17.77 -26.24 -21.93
CA MET A 642 17.22 -25.42 -20.84
C MET A 642 18.25 -25.25 -19.71
N GLN A 643 18.92 -26.33 -19.32
CA GLN A 643 20.01 -26.30 -18.34
C GLN A 643 21.11 -25.32 -18.75
N ARG A 644 21.62 -25.40 -19.98
CA ARG A 644 22.67 -24.49 -20.47
C ARG A 644 22.23 -23.02 -20.47
N THR A 645 20.98 -22.73 -20.86
CA THR A 645 20.49 -21.35 -20.86
C THR A 645 20.28 -20.79 -19.46
N TYR A 646 19.97 -21.65 -18.50
CA TYR A 646 19.85 -21.29 -17.10
C TYR A 646 21.23 -21.06 -16.45
N GLU A 647 22.16 -22.00 -16.65
CA GLU A 647 23.55 -21.90 -16.17
C GLU A 647 24.27 -20.67 -16.77
N ALA A 648 24.04 -20.36 -18.05
CA ALA A 648 24.65 -19.20 -18.69
C ALA A 648 24.26 -17.86 -18.04
N LYS A 649 22.99 -17.70 -17.61
CA LYS A 649 22.53 -16.48 -16.91
C LYS A 649 23.19 -16.32 -15.53
N ARG A 650 23.54 -17.44 -14.89
CA ARG A 650 24.14 -17.48 -13.56
C ARG A 650 25.65 -17.55 -13.54
N ALA A 651 26.30 -17.89 -14.66
CA ALA A 651 27.72 -18.24 -14.69
C ALA A 651 28.63 -17.25 -13.95
N TRP A 652 28.41 -15.95 -14.14
CA TRP A 652 29.18 -14.90 -13.47
C TRP A 652 28.95 -14.86 -11.95
N LEU A 653 27.72 -15.12 -11.50
CA LEU A 653 27.32 -15.17 -10.09
C LEU A 653 27.88 -16.42 -9.40
N ASP A 654 27.78 -17.56 -10.06
CA ASP A 654 28.22 -18.86 -9.55
C ASP A 654 29.75 -18.92 -9.38
N GLU A 655 30.50 -18.36 -10.34
CA GLU A 655 31.96 -18.22 -10.25
C GLU A 655 32.40 -17.45 -8.99
N ARG A 656 31.53 -16.55 -8.49
CA ARG A 656 31.80 -15.66 -7.35
C ARG A 656 31.10 -16.10 -6.06
N GLY A 657 30.32 -17.17 -6.09
CA GLY A 657 29.58 -17.67 -4.93
C GLY A 657 28.52 -16.69 -4.41
N LEU A 658 27.85 -15.97 -5.31
CA LEU A 658 26.83 -14.99 -4.97
C LEU A 658 25.43 -15.62 -4.86
N CYS A 659 24.60 -15.07 -3.98
CA CYS A 659 23.22 -15.53 -3.81
C CYS A 659 22.36 -15.17 -5.03
N VAL A 660 21.71 -16.19 -5.60
CA VAL A 660 20.83 -16.05 -6.76
C VAL A 660 19.38 -16.25 -6.35
N TRP A 661 18.51 -15.42 -6.92
CA TRP A 661 17.07 -15.58 -6.89
C TRP A 661 16.54 -15.55 -8.33
N ASN A 662 15.60 -16.44 -8.66
CA ASN A 662 14.90 -16.39 -9.94
C ASN A 662 13.63 -15.55 -9.79
N GLY A 663 13.69 -14.28 -10.19
CA GLY A 663 12.60 -13.31 -10.00
C GLY A 663 11.37 -13.60 -10.84
N GLU A 664 11.56 -14.23 -12.00
CA GLU A 664 10.49 -14.56 -12.94
C GLU A 664 10.80 -15.79 -13.78
N TRP A 665 9.83 -16.69 -13.88
CA TRP A 665 9.86 -17.83 -14.78
C TRP A 665 8.47 -18.42 -14.94
N GLY A 666 8.32 -19.39 -15.83
CA GLY A 666 7.12 -20.20 -15.96
C GLY A 666 6.57 -20.24 -17.40
N PRO A 667 5.78 -21.26 -17.74
CA PRO A 667 5.14 -21.35 -19.05
C PRO A 667 3.81 -20.59 -19.10
N VAL A 668 3.34 -20.30 -20.32
CA VAL A 668 1.97 -19.83 -20.58
C VAL A 668 1.09 -20.99 -21.05
N TYR A 669 -0.20 -20.92 -20.76
CA TYR A 669 -1.17 -21.99 -20.95
C TYR A 669 -2.18 -21.67 -22.06
N ALA A 670 -2.50 -22.69 -22.83
CA ALA A 670 -3.59 -22.69 -23.79
C ALA A 670 -4.94 -22.57 -23.07
N ARG A 671 -5.91 -21.97 -23.75
CA ARG A 671 -7.26 -21.69 -23.27
C ARG A 671 -8.29 -22.22 -24.28
N LYS A 672 -9.32 -22.90 -23.78
CA LYS A 672 -10.31 -23.60 -24.64
C LYS A 672 -10.94 -22.71 -25.71
N GLN A 673 -11.14 -21.42 -25.44
CA GLN A 673 -11.71 -20.48 -26.39
C GLN A 673 -10.82 -20.16 -27.60
N TYR A 674 -9.51 -20.41 -27.54
CA TYR A 674 -8.58 -20.14 -28.64
C TYR A 674 -8.02 -21.42 -29.25
N GLU A 675 -7.58 -22.39 -28.43
CA GLU A 675 -6.95 -23.62 -28.91
C GLU A 675 -7.91 -24.82 -29.05
N GLY A 676 -9.16 -24.69 -28.58
CA GLY A 676 -10.18 -25.74 -28.71
C GLY A 676 -9.76 -27.07 -28.09
N GLU A 677 -9.95 -28.17 -28.82
CA GLU A 677 -9.62 -29.54 -28.37
C GLU A 677 -8.12 -29.76 -28.08
N ARG A 678 -7.24 -28.91 -28.62
CA ARG A 678 -5.78 -29.01 -28.42
C ARG A 678 -5.32 -28.45 -27.07
N THR A 679 -6.21 -27.79 -26.32
CA THR A 679 -5.89 -27.11 -25.07
C THR A 679 -5.19 -28.03 -24.07
N ASP A 680 -5.77 -29.22 -23.83
CA ASP A 680 -5.26 -30.14 -22.82
C ASP A 680 -3.92 -30.77 -23.25
N GLU A 681 -3.75 -31.04 -24.55
CA GLU A 681 -2.48 -31.52 -25.13
C GLU A 681 -1.37 -30.49 -24.95
N ILE A 682 -1.62 -29.22 -25.29
CA ILE A 682 -0.66 -28.13 -25.14
C ILE A 682 -0.31 -27.95 -23.67
N ASN A 683 -1.29 -27.85 -22.79
CA ASN A 683 -1.07 -27.62 -21.37
C ASN A 683 -0.30 -28.76 -20.70
N LYS A 684 -0.55 -30.01 -21.10
CA LYS A 684 0.25 -31.16 -20.64
C LYS A 684 1.74 -30.98 -20.94
N VAL A 685 2.07 -30.46 -22.11
CA VAL A 685 3.47 -30.14 -22.47
C VAL A 685 4.02 -29.01 -21.61
N ARG A 686 3.23 -27.97 -21.32
CA ARG A 686 3.63 -26.84 -20.46
C ARG A 686 3.91 -27.28 -19.03
N PHE A 687 3.08 -28.14 -18.46
CA PHE A 687 3.33 -28.70 -17.12
C PHE A 687 4.62 -29.52 -17.07
N LYS A 688 4.96 -30.25 -18.14
CA LYS A 688 6.24 -30.95 -18.22
C LYS A 688 7.44 -30.00 -18.23
N VAL A 689 7.35 -28.87 -18.93
CA VAL A 689 8.40 -27.83 -18.90
C VAL A 689 8.54 -27.25 -17.49
N LEU A 690 7.40 -26.96 -16.85
CA LEU A 690 7.34 -26.46 -15.47
C LEU A 690 8.03 -27.41 -14.49
N GLU A 691 7.69 -28.71 -14.52
CA GLU A 691 8.30 -29.75 -13.68
C GLU A 691 9.82 -29.82 -13.91
N ASP A 692 10.25 -29.83 -15.17
CA ASP A 692 11.66 -29.94 -15.52
C ASP A 692 12.49 -28.72 -15.09
N GLN A 693 11.92 -27.50 -15.11
CA GLN A 693 12.58 -26.31 -14.56
C GLN A 693 12.63 -26.36 -13.01
N LEU A 694 11.55 -26.79 -12.35
CA LEU A 694 11.54 -26.95 -10.89
C LEU A 694 12.56 -27.98 -10.40
N ASP A 695 12.74 -29.07 -11.13
CA ASP A 695 13.80 -30.05 -10.86
C ASP A 695 15.20 -29.42 -10.89
N MET A 696 15.44 -28.51 -11.83
CA MET A 696 16.71 -27.77 -11.93
C MET A 696 16.90 -26.86 -10.71
N TYR A 697 15.89 -26.04 -10.39
CA TYR A 697 15.95 -25.12 -9.26
C TYR A 697 16.08 -25.85 -7.92
N SER A 698 15.48 -27.03 -7.79
CA SER A 698 15.51 -27.82 -6.56
C SER A 698 16.89 -28.41 -6.29
N LYS A 699 17.60 -28.84 -7.35
CA LYS A 699 19.00 -29.31 -7.25
C LYS A 699 19.92 -28.21 -6.75
N ASP A 700 19.70 -26.99 -7.21
CA ASP A 700 20.50 -25.82 -6.83
C ASP A 700 19.99 -25.12 -5.57
N ARG A 701 18.89 -25.61 -4.98
CA ARG A 701 18.19 -24.99 -3.84
C ARG A 701 17.85 -23.51 -4.09
N LEU A 702 17.55 -23.17 -5.34
CA LEU A 702 17.33 -21.81 -5.79
C LEU A 702 15.99 -21.27 -5.24
N SER A 703 16.02 -20.04 -4.73
CA SER A 703 14.80 -19.29 -4.44
C SER A 703 14.17 -18.78 -5.74
N TRP A 704 12.85 -18.82 -5.88
CA TRP A 704 12.18 -18.46 -7.13
C TRP A 704 10.80 -17.83 -6.91
N SER A 705 10.38 -17.04 -7.90
CA SER A 705 9.03 -16.49 -8.02
C SER A 705 8.46 -16.82 -9.40
N ILE A 706 7.42 -17.65 -9.46
CA ILE A 706 6.74 -17.95 -10.72
C ILE A 706 5.93 -16.73 -11.18
N TRP A 707 6.01 -16.40 -12.46
CA TRP A 707 5.10 -15.45 -13.07
C TRP A 707 3.87 -16.23 -13.54
N LEU A 708 2.68 -16.07 -12.96
CA LEU A 708 2.27 -15.14 -11.90
C LEU A 708 1.11 -15.71 -11.05
N TYR A 709 0.70 -14.98 -10.01
CA TYR A 709 -0.39 -15.40 -9.13
C TYR A 709 -1.78 -15.40 -9.78
N LYS A 710 -2.23 -14.26 -10.32
CA LYS A 710 -3.62 -14.08 -10.82
C LYS A 710 -3.68 -13.38 -12.16
N ASP A 711 -4.54 -13.85 -13.06
CA ASP A 711 -4.74 -13.24 -14.39
C ASP A 711 -6.11 -13.60 -15.03
N ILE A 712 -6.26 -13.32 -16.33
CA ILE A 712 -7.44 -13.69 -17.15
C ILE A 712 -7.36 -15.11 -17.77
N GLY A 713 -6.48 -15.97 -17.26
CA GLY A 713 -6.40 -17.40 -17.59
C GLY A 713 -5.25 -17.82 -18.50
N PHE A 714 -4.28 -16.94 -18.75
CA PHE A 714 -3.17 -17.23 -19.65
C PHE A 714 -1.98 -17.89 -18.95
N GLN A 715 -1.55 -17.40 -17.80
CA GLN A 715 -0.37 -17.85 -17.07
C GLN A 715 -0.62 -18.08 -15.58
N GLY A 716 -1.63 -17.42 -15.00
CA GLY A 716 -1.89 -17.38 -13.56
C GLY A 716 -2.12 -18.75 -12.88
N MET A 717 -1.71 -18.83 -11.62
CA MET A 717 -2.08 -19.91 -10.67
C MET A 717 -3.57 -19.92 -10.36
N VAL A 718 -4.16 -18.73 -10.27
CA VAL A 718 -5.58 -18.42 -10.12
C VAL A 718 -5.96 -17.56 -11.31
N TYR A 719 -7.17 -17.71 -11.83
CA TYR A 719 -7.60 -16.89 -12.96
C TYR A 719 -9.09 -16.56 -12.95
N VAL A 720 -9.43 -15.43 -13.55
CA VAL A 720 -10.81 -14.95 -13.62
C VAL A 720 -11.67 -15.91 -14.45
N SER A 721 -12.78 -16.39 -13.88
CA SER A 721 -13.70 -17.28 -14.61
C SER A 721 -14.35 -16.56 -15.80
N GLN A 722 -14.56 -17.29 -16.90
CA GLN A 722 -15.26 -16.78 -18.10
C GLN A 722 -16.70 -16.33 -17.81
N SER A 723 -17.27 -16.76 -16.69
CA SER A 723 -18.64 -16.42 -16.27
C SER A 723 -18.76 -15.04 -15.60
N THR A 724 -17.64 -14.41 -15.23
CA THR A 724 -17.60 -13.14 -14.50
C THR A 724 -18.00 -11.94 -15.39
N PRO A 725 -18.47 -10.83 -14.80
CA PRO A 725 -18.76 -9.60 -15.54
C PRO A 725 -17.59 -9.09 -16.38
N TYR A 726 -16.35 -9.12 -15.86
CA TYR A 726 -15.16 -8.66 -16.58
C TYR A 726 -14.92 -9.46 -17.86
N MET A 727 -14.93 -10.80 -17.76
CA MET A 727 -14.67 -11.65 -18.93
C MET A 727 -15.80 -11.58 -19.96
N LYS A 728 -17.05 -11.43 -19.52
CA LYS A 728 -18.19 -11.22 -20.42
C LYS A 728 -18.12 -9.88 -21.14
N LEU A 729 -17.73 -8.82 -20.43
CA LEU A 729 -17.62 -7.47 -20.99
C LEU A 729 -16.60 -7.44 -22.12
N PHE A 730 -15.46 -8.10 -21.93
CA PHE A 730 -14.35 -8.07 -22.88
C PHE A 730 -14.26 -9.29 -23.80
N ALA A 731 -15.25 -10.20 -23.82
CA ALA A 731 -15.15 -11.45 -24.59
C ALA A 731 -14.79 -11.22 -26.06
N ASP A 732 -15.54 -10.35 -26.74
CA ASP A 732 -15.32 -10.02 -28.15
C ASP A 732 -14.03 -9.22 -28.37
N PHE A 733 -13.73 -8.30 -27.44
CA PHE A 733 -12.50 -7.50 -27.48
C PHE A 733 -11.25 -8.39 -27.34
N LEU A 734 -11.24 -9.32 -26.39
CA LEU A 734 -10.14 -10.27 -26.17
C LEU A 734 -9.98 -11.22 -27.34
N ALA A 735 -11.08 -11.68 -27.96
CA ALA A 735 -11.02 -12.47 -29.19
C ALA A 735 -10.39 -11.68 -30.35
N LYS A 736 -10.76 -10.39 -30.50
CA LYS A 736 -10.16 -9.49 -31.48
C LYS A 736 -8.67 -9.25 -31.18
N LYS A 737 -8.32 -8.94 -29.92
CA LYS A 737 -6.95 -8.72 -29.46
C LYS A 737 -6.07 -9.94 -29.73
N HIS A 738 -6.56 -11.14 -29.41
CA HIS A 738 -5.89 -12.41 -29.71
C HIS A 738 -5.65 -12.59 -31.21
N ARG A 739 -6.67 -12.39 -32.05
CA ARG A 739 -6.55 -12.51 -33.52
C ARG A 739 -5.58 -11.51 -34.12
N LEU A 740 -5.52 -10.29 -33.58
CA LEU A 740 -4.58 -9.25 -34.00
C LEU A 740 -3.19 -9.43 -33.39
N ALA A 741 -3.08 -10.30 -32.38
CA ALA A 741 -1.87 -10.61 -31.64
C ALA A 741 -1.13 -9.32 -31.24
N THR A 742 -1.84 -8.39 -30.59
CA THR A 742 -1.30 -7.06 -30.25
C THR A 742 -0.24 -7.11 -29.16
N ASP A 743 -0.25 -8.15 -28.33
CA ASP A 743 0.80 -8.35 -27.33
C ASP A 743 2.07 -8.83 -28.04
N SER A 744 3.21 -8.19 -27.77
CA SER A 744 4.50 -8.60 -28.35
C SER A 744 5.07 -9.84 -27.66
N TRP A 745 4.69 -10.08 -26.40
CA TRP A 745 5.15 -11.19 -25.58
C TRP A 745 4.09 -12.29 -25.46
N GLY A 746 4.53 -13.54 -25.54
CA GLY A 746 3.69 -14.72 -25.37
C GLY A 746 2.60 -14.95 -26.43
N ALA A 747 2.41 -14.04 -27.39
CA ALA A 747 1.32 -14.12 -28.37
C ALA A 747 1.54 -15.20 -29.46
N ASP A 748 0.44 -15.82 -29.90
CA ASP A 748 0.39 -16.56 -31.16
C ASP A 748 0.20 -15.56 -32.32
N ASP A 749 1.24 -15.37 -33.14
CA ASP A 749 1.23 -14.43 -34.26
C ASP A 749 0.83 -15.05 -35.61
N THR A 750 0.45 -16.33 -35.63
CA THR A 750 0.23 -17.09 -36.88
C THR A 750 -0.82 -16.45 -37.79
N HIS A 751 -1.87 -15.87 -37.21
CA HIS A 751 -2.95 -15.17 -37.93
C HIS A 751 -2.53 -13.85 -38.58
N VAL A 752 -1.47 -13.21 -38.10
CA VAL A 752 -1.01 -11.90 -38.59
C VAL A 752 0.33 -11.95 -39.29
N ARG A 753 0.97 -13.12 -39.35
CA ARG A 753 2.28 -13.30 -39.98
C ARG A 753 2.30 -12.84 -41.44
N ALA A 754 1.23 -13.08 -42.20
CA ALA A 754 1.11 -12.62 -43.59
C ALA A 754 1.15 -11.09 -43.75
N VAL A 755 0.79 -10.34 -42.69
CA VAL A 755 0.81 -8.87 -42.69
C VAL A 755 2.20 -8.33 -42.34
N TYR A 756 2.87 -8.92 -41.35
CA TYR A 756 4.12 -8.38 -40.81
C TYR A 756 5.39 -9.02 -41.37
N ALA A 757 5.33 -10.25 -41.88
CA ALA A 757 6.48 -10.90 -42.52
C ALA A 757 7.04 -10.11 -43.70
N PRO A 758 6.23 -9.51 -44.61
CA PRO A 758 6.76 -8.68 -45.70
C PRO A 758 7.63 -7.51 -45.21
N LEU A 759 7.27 -6.87 -44.09
CA LEU A 759 8.07 -5.80 -43.49
C LEU A 759 9.42 -6.34 -42.99
N ILE A 760 9.41 -7.46 -42.27
CA ILE A 760 10.63 -8.08 -41.73
C ILE A 760 11.55 -8.53 -42.88
N GLU A 761 11.01 -9.17 -43.91
CA GLU A 761 11.79 -9.64 -45.06
C GLU A 761 12.31 -8.49 -45.93
N HIS A 762 11.56 -7.39 -46.03
CA HIS A 762 12.06 -6.18 -46.68
C HIS A 762 13.29 -5.62 -45.94
N ILE A 763 13.26 -5.55 -44.60
CA ILE A 763 14.43 -5.13 -43.81
C ILE A 763 15.61 -6.08 -44.04
N LYS A 764 15.39 -7.40 -44.01
CA LYS A 764 16.46 -8.38 -44.27
C LYS A 764 17.04 -8.28 -45.69
N THR A 765 16.22 -7.89 -46.67
CA THR A 765 16.65 -7.75 -48.07
C THR A 765 17.49 -6.48 -48.28
N GLU A 766 17.05 -5.36 -47.72
CA GLU A 766 17.66 -4.05 -47.98
C GLU A 766 18.78 -3.68 -46.99
N VAL A 767 18.77 -4.25 -45.78
CA VAL A 767 19.76 -3.95 -44.74
C VAL A 767 20.74 -5.11 -44.60
N PRO A 768 22.06 -4.89 -44.70
CA PRO A 768 23.06 -5.94 -44.48
C PRO A 768 22.94 -6.62 -43.11
N GLU A 769 23.09 -7.95 -43.07
CA GLU A 769 22.94 -8.79 -41.87
C GLU A 769 23.71 -8.30 -40.64
N LYS A 770 24.91 -7.75 -40.83
CA LYS A 770 25.75 -7.18 -39.76
C LYS A 770 25.11 -6.00 -39.00
N TYR A 771 23.99 -5.45 -39.48
CA TYR A 771 23.26 -4.36 -38.83
C TYR A 771 21.91 -4.78 -38.24
N TRP A 772 21.53 -6.06 -38.32
CA TRP A 772 20.25 -6.55 -37.78
C TRP A 772 20.25 -6.58 -36.25
N ASP A 773 21.42 -6.83 -35.66
CA ASP A 773 21.58 -7.06 -34.22
C ASP A 773 21.67 -5.73 -33.46
N ILE A 774 20.50 -5.15 -33.19
CA ILE A 774 20.35 -3.96 -32.36
C ILE A 774 20.10 -4.39 -30.91
N TYR A 775 20.88 -3.87 -29.97
CA TYR A 775 20.69 -4.09 -28.53
C TYR A 775 19.20 -3.92 -28.13
N PRO A 776 18.61 -4.82 -27.30
CA PRO A 776 19.23 -5.90 -26.52
C PRO A 776 19.31 -7.28 -27.21
N HIS A 777 19.86 -7.39 -28.42
CA HIS A 777 20.27 -8.67 -29.00
C HIS A 777 21.27 -9.43 -28.09
N PRO A 778 21.18 -10.78 -27.92
CA PRO A 778 20.28 -11.72 -28.61
C PRO A 778 18.93 -11.95 -27.94
N ALA A 779 18.69 -11.34 -26.78
CA ALA A 779 17.41 -11.46 -26.07
C ALA A 779 16.24 -10.89 -26.89
N TYR A 780 16.53 -9.92 -27.77
CA TYR A 780 15.53 -9.21 -28.55
C TYR A 780 15.94 -9.10 -30.02
N ARG A 781 15.24 -9.81 -30.91
CA ARG A 781 15.60 -9.96 -32.33
C ARG A 781 14.80 -9.00 -33.22
N LEU A 782 15.15 -8.97 -34.51
CA LEU A 782 14.47 -8.12 -35.51
C LEU A 782 12.95 -8.35 -35.55
N GLY A 783 12.50 -9.61 -35.48
CA GLY A 783 11.08 -9.95 -35.45
C GLY A 783 10.37 -9.40 -34.20
N ASP A 784 11.01 -9.51 -33.03
CA ASP A 784 10.47 -9.01 -31.77
C ASP A 784 10.34 -7.48 -31.81
N ARG A 785 11.34 -6.79 -32.38
CA ARG A 785 11.32 -5.34 -32.59
C ARG A 785 10.19 -4.90 -33.51
N ALA A 786 9.96 -5.62 -34.61
CA ALA A 786 8.83 -5.37 -35.48
C ALA A 786 7.50 -5.60 -34.76
N ALA A 787 7.40 -6.66 -33.94
CA ALA A 787 6.21 -6.94 -33.15
C ALA A 787 5.91 -5.84 -32.12
N LEU A 788 6.90 -5.35 -31.39
CA LEU A 788 6.71 -4.24 -30.44
C LEU A 788 6.23 -2.98 -31.14
N LEU A 789 6.96 -2.52 -32.15
CA LEU A 789 6.65 -1.25 -32.83
C LEU A 789 5.31 -1.31 -33.55
N ALA A 790 5.05 -2.38 -34.31
CA ALA A 790 3.86 -2.45 -35.14
C ALA A 790 2.63 -2.96 -34.37
N ARG A 791 2.75 -4.03 -33.57
CA ARG A 791 1.59 -4.65 -32.92
C ARG A 791 1.33 -4.07 -31.53
N ASN A 792 2.36 -4.00 -30.70
CA ASN A 792 2.21 -3.63 -29.29
C ASN A 792 2.09 -2.13 -29.04
N ILE A 793 2.71 -1.31 -29.90
CA ILE A 793 2.57 0.15 -29.87
C ILE A 793 1.50 0.57 -30.88
N LEU A 794 1.81 0.56 -32.19
CA LEU A 794 0.96 1.17 -33.21
C LEU A 794 -0.46 0.59 -33.25
N VAL A 795 -0.64 -0.73 -33.35
CA VAL A 795 -1.98 -1.31 -33.40
C VAL A 795 -2.72 -1.15 -32.06
N SER A 796 -2.03 -1.32 -30.93
CA SER A 796 -2.62 -1.14 -29.60
C SER A 796 -3.18 0.27 -29.38
N GLU A 797 -2.52 1.32 -29.88
CA GLU A 797 -2.98 2.71 -29.77
C GLU A 797 -4.42 2.89 -30.28
N PHE A 798 -4.78 2.20 -31.37
CA PHE A 798 -6.14 2.23 -31.91
C PHE A 798 -7.14 1.45 -31.05
N LEU A 799 -6.68 0.47 -30.28
CA LEU A 799 -7.54 -0.37 -29.44
C LEU A 799 -7.73 0.17 -28.02
N VAL A 800 -6.85 1.07 -27.54
CA VAL A 800 -6.94 1.64 -26.18
C VAL A 800 -8.29 2.32 -25.94
N ARG A 801 -8.72 3.19 -26.86
CA ARG A 801 -10.01 3.88 -26.72
C ARG A 801 -11.19 2.93 -26.88
N GLU A 802 -11.09 1.97 -27.80
CA GLU A 802 -12.11 0.92 -27.96
C GLU A 802 -12.27 0.10 -26.68
N TRP A 803 -11.18 -0.23 -25.99
CA TRP A 803 -11.23 -0.89 -24.68
C TRP A 803 -11.95 -0.02 -23.64
N ALA A 804 -11.59 1.26 -23.52
CA ALA A 804 -12.19 2.18 -22.55
C ALA A 804 -13.69 2.40 -22.79
N ASP A 805 -14.13 2.42 -24.06
CA ASP A 805 -15.51 2.67 -24.43
C ASP A 805 -16.47 1.55 -23.96
N HIS A 806 -15.98 0.36 -23.61
CA HIS A 806 -16.79 -0.70 -23.00
C HIS A 806 -17.37 -0.29 -21.63
N PHE A 807 -16.76 0.71 -20.97
CA PHE A 807 -17.24 1.21 -19.68
C PHE A 807 -18.24 2.37 -19.80
N VAL A 808 -18.43 2.95 -20.99
CA VAL A 808 -19.30 4.12 -21.18
C VAL A 808 -20.74 3.80 -20.76
N GLY A 809 -21.32 4.70 -19.97
CA GLY A 809 -22.69 4.55 -19.45
C GLY A 809 -22.82 3.60 -18.25
N LYS A 810 -21.74 2.97 -17.79
CA LYS A 810 -21.76 2.13 -16.58
C LYS A 810 -21.97 2.97 -15.31
N THR A 811 -22.82 2.45 -14.43
CA THR A 811 -23.00 2.95 -13.07
C THR A 811 -21.86 2.51 -12.16
N GLU A 812 -21.61 3.21 -11.06
CA GLU A 812 -20.60 2.80 -10.07
C GLU A 812 -20.82 1.36 -9.57
N LYS A 813 -22.08 0.95 -9.40
CA LYS A 813 -22.42 -0.41 -9.02
C LYS A 813 -21.95 -1.42 -10.08
N GLU A 814 -22.18 -1.16 -11.36
CA GLU A 814 -21.68 -2.04 -12.43
C GLU A 814 -20.15 -2.04 -12.48
N LEU A 815 -19.49 -0.90 -12.25
CA LEU A 815 -18.02 -0.82 -12.17
C LEU A 815 -17.46 -1.66 -11.01
N ASP A 816 -18.09 -1.59 -9.83
CA ASP A 816 -17.74 -2.41 -8.66
C ASP A 816 -17.93 -3.90 -8.96
N GLU A 817 -19.03 -4.28 -9.61
CA GLU A 817 -19.29 -5.66 -10.04
C GLU A 817 -18.26 -6.16 -11.07
N ILE A 818 -17.84 -5.31 -12.01
CA ILE A 818 -16.77 -5.62 -12.97
C ILE A 818 -15.44 -5.83 -12.23
N ALA A 819 -15.05 -4.90 -11.35
CA ALA A 819 -13.84 -5.04 -10.54
C ALA A 819 -13.87 -6.28 -9.64
N ALA A 820 -15.02 -6.59 -9.05
CA ALA A 820 -15.21 -7.74 -8.16
C ALA A 820 -15.05 -9.10 -8.87
N SER A 821 -14.93 -9.12 -10.20
CA SER A 821 -14.57 -10.32 -10.97
C SER A 821 -13.22 -10.92 -10.57
N PHE A 822 -12.33 -10.14 -9.96
CA PHE A 822 -11.01 -10.58 -9.52
C PHE A 822 -10.98 -11.15 -8.09
N ARG A 823 -12.10 -11.13 -7.36
CA ARG A 823 -12.17 -11.73 -6.02
C ARG A 823 -11.91 -13.22 -6.09
N PHE A 824 -11.17 -13.75 -5.11
CA PHE A 824 -10.76 -15.14 -5.08
C PHE A 824 -11.95 -16.13 -5.21
N GLU A 825 -13.09 -15.83 -4.60
CA GLU A 825 -14.25 -16.73 -4.53
C GLU A 825 -14.92 -16.98 -5.89
N VAL A 826 -14.72 -16.08 -6.85
CA VAL A 826 -15.27 -16.19 -8.22
C VAL A 826 -14.20 -16.53 -9.26
N CYS A 827 -12.96 -16.68 -8.84
CA CYS A 827 -11.86 -17.12 -9.67
C CYS A 827 -11.77 -18.65 -9.72
N GLU A 828 -11.23 -19.15 -10.82
CA GLU A 828 -10.85 -20.55 -11.01
C GLU A 828 -9.38 -20.76 -10.64
N LYS A 829 -9.02 -22.01 -10.34
CA LYS A 829 -7.66 -22.40 -9.98
C LYS A 829 -7.09 -23.28 -11.07
N ARG A 830 -5.80 -23.10 -11.37
CA ARG A 830 -5.07 -23.99 -12.26
C ARG A 830 -4.56 -25.19 -11.46
N ASP A 831 -5.45 -26.15 -11.21
CA ASP A 831 -5.21 -27.27 -10.28
C ASP A 831 -3.89 -28.01 -10.53
N GLU A 832 -3.55 -28.30 -11.78
CA GLU A 832 -2.31 -29.03 -12.12
C GLU A 832 -1.04 -28.20 -11.86
N LEU A 833 -1.05 -26.90 -12.17
CA LEU A 833 0.04 -25.99 -11.82
C LEU A 833 0.21 -25.94 -10.30
N ASN A 834 -0.89 -25.71 -9.58
CA ASN A 834 -0.87 -25.61 -8.12
C ASN A 834 -0.42 -26.91 -7.45
N ARG A 835 -0.80 -28.07 -8.00
CA ARG A 835 -0.34 -29.39 -7.57
C ARG A 835 1.18 -29.52 -7.71
N VAL A 836 1.72 -29.23 -8.89
CA VAL A 836 3.17 -29.32 -9.17
C VAL A 836 3.98 -28.40 -8.23
N LEU A 837 3.51 -27.16 -8.01
CA LEU A 837 4.16 -26.22 -7.09
C LEU A 837 4.11 -26.69 -5.63
N MET A 838 2.96 -27.23 -5.19
CA MET A 838 2.79 -27.76 -3.84
C MET A 838 3.66 -29.00 -3.58
N GLU A 839 3.78 -29.89 -4.58
CA GLU A 839 4.65 -31.05 -4.51
C GLU A 839 6.13 -30.65 -4.41
N ASN A 840 6.56 -29.65 -5.19
CA ASN A 840 7.91 -29.10 -5.09
C ASN A 840 8.22 -28.52 -3.70
N ALA A 841 7.27 -27.75 -3.15
CA ALA A 841 7.38 -27.18 -1.80
C ALA A 841 7.47 -28.28 -0.73
N SER A 842 6.65 -29.32 -0.83
CA SER A 842 6.58 -30.43 0.12
C SER A 842 7.81 -31.35 0.08
N ALA A 843 8.28 -31.72 -1.12
CA ALA A 843 9.44 -32.59 -1.29
C ALA A 843 10.71 -31.97 -0.69
N SER A 844 10.83 -30.64 -0.78
CA SER A 844 11.94 -29.90 -0.19
C SER A 844 11.89 -29.81 1.34
N ALA A 845 10.69 -29.85 1.93
CA ALA A 845 10.51 -29.84 3.39
C ALA A 845 10.88 -31.20 4.01
N ALA A 846 10.60 -32.31 3.31
CA ALA A 846 10.96 -33.67 3.75
C ALA A 846 12.46 -34.00 3.61
N ALA A 847 13.21 -33.21 2.85
CA ALA A 847 14.66 -33.34 2.68
C ALA A 847 15.49 -32.53 3.70
N ARG A 848 14.83 -31.78 4.59
CA ARG A 848 15.43 -31.13 5.79
C ARG A 848 15.28 -32.06 6.98
#